data_AF-A0A978UZV1-F1
#
_entry.id   AF-A0A978UZV1-F1
#
_cell.length_a   1.000
_cell.length_b   1.000
_cell.length_c   1.000
_cell.angle_alpha   90.00
_cell.angle_beta   90.00
_cell.angle_gamma   90.00
#
_symmetry.space_group_name_H-M   'P 1'
#
loop_
_entity.id
_entity.type
_entity.pdbx_description
1 polymer ?
#
loop_
_entity_poly.entity_id
_entity_poly.type
_entity_poly.pdbx_seq_one_letter_code
_entity_poly.pdbx_strand_id
1 'polypeptide(L)'
;MDSPFVVPRWTPSPSPTTARSSSALMDSVEMQQMDSEEENGMRSTSILDGKRFPFTSFACSQPHEGHETTPSVSFDCKLGKSVHRSFETVDLRNGENGVFLTWRELRVTVTDRKYGNRTILDGLTGYAEPGRVLAIMGPSGCGKSTLLDALAGRLSSNTQQTGEILINGRKETLAYGTSAYVTQDDTLMTTLTVREAVYYSAQLQLPNSMSKSEKKERAETTIREMGLQDAMDTRIGGWSIKGLSGGQKRRVSICIEILTRPKLLFLDEPTSGLDSAASYHVMNRIVKLARRDGRTVVAAIHQPSSEVFELFHNLCLLSSGRTVYFGPVSIAEQDIEQGVGSKANTEEAINILVKSYKSSLTSNQIQQQVFEICQRHGGTMEKKGSQASFITQCLVLTRRSFVNMYRDLGYYWLRLAIYIALCLCVGTIFHDIGSTYGSIQARGSMLMFVAAFLTFMAIGGFPSFVEDMKIFERERLNGHYGVAAFVVGNTFSSLPYLLIISLIPGAIAYYLVGLQKSVDHFAYFALLLFVCMMLVESLMMIVASIVPDFLMGIITGAGIQGVMMLNGGFFRLPDDLPKPFWRYPMYYIAFHKYANQGFYKNEFEGLTFPSQAGGQTSISGEEILRSVWQVEMGYSKWVDLAILFGMVIVYRLMFLGIIKTVEKVKPILKGEIPDEGDMEGDMDVHQTDVDMSAADDDAVKELDEMKKRLKEMEEEAAALREMQAKVEKEMGAVQDPASAAASHANREETDMRSVFVGNVDYACTPEEVQQHFQSCGTVNRVTILTDKFGQPKGFAYVEFVETEAVLPKRTNVPGMKQYRPRRFNPYMGYRIRRPYVPPYIYSPYGKVPRFRRPTRYMPYY
;
A
#
# COMPACT_ATOMS: atom_id res chain seq x y z
N MET A 1 1.86 -27.20 -42.50
CA MET A 1 1.63 -28.03 -41.31
C MET A 1 1.67 -27.12 -40.12
N ASP A 2 0.65 -27.22 -39.29
CA ASP A 2 0.04 -26.03 -38.70
C ASP A 2 0.30 -25.97 -37.19
N SER A 3 0.43 -24.75 -36.67
CA SER A 3 0.44 -24.48 -35.23
C SER A 3 -0.82 -23.69 -34.86
N PRO A 4 -1.54 -24.08 -33.80
CA PRO A 4 -2.80 -23.42 -33.43
C PRO A 4 -2.54 -22.02 -32.85
N PHE A 5 -3.35 -21.05 -33.28
CA PHE A 5 -3.27 -19.66 -32.80
C PHE A 5 -3.63 -19.54 -31.31
N VAL A 6 -2.94 -18.64 -30.60
CA VAL A 6 -3.28 -18.24 -29.24
C VAL A 6 -4.18 -17.00 -29.27
N VAL A 7 -5.40 -17.12 -28.76
CA VAL A 7 -6.37 -16.01 -28.68
C VAL A 7 -6.00 -15.05 -27.53
N PRO A 8 -6.08 -13.71 -27.72
CA PRO A 8 -5.93 -12.74 -26.63
C PRO A 8 -6.97 -12.97 -25.52
N ARG A 9 -6.50 -13.33 -24.32
CA ARG A 9 -7.34 -13.92 -23.26
C ARG A 9 -8.13 -12.88 -22.45
N TRP A 10 -9.21 -12.36 -23.03
CA TRP A 10 -10.12 -11.40 -22.39
C TRP A 10 -11.46 -11.97 -21.92
N THR A 11 -11.67 -13.28 -22.03
CA THR A 11 -12.88 -13.96 -21.52
C THR A 11 -12.74 -14.40 -20.05
N PRO A 12 -13.84 -14.49 -19.29
CA PRO A 12 -13.87 -15.21 -18.01
C PRO A 12 -13.47 -16.67 -18.22
N SER A 13 -12.76 -17.28 -17.27
CA SER A 13 -12.41 -18.70 -17.37
C SER A 13 -13.68 -19.57 -17.17
N PRO A 14 -14.09 -20.39 -18.16
CA PRO A 14 -15.36 -21.12 -18.08
C PRO A 14 -15.31 -22.23 -17.02
N SER A 15 -16.38 -22.32 -16.23
CA SER A 15 -16.65 -23.46 -15.36
C SER A 15 -17.35 -24.58 -16.15
N PRO A 16 -17.04 -25.86 -15.91
CA PRO A 16 -17.67 -26.96 -16.65
C PRO A 16 -19.12 -27.19 -16.19
N THR A 17 -20.08 -26.67 -16.95
CA THR A 17 -21.52 -26.84 -16.70
C THR A 17 -22.10 -27.95 -17.59
N THR A 18 -22.16 -29.17 -17.07
CA THR A 18 -22.67 -30.33 -17.81
C THR A 18 -24.20 -30.33 -17.87
N ALA A 19 -24.78 -29.89 -18.98
CA ALA A 19 -26.20 -30.09 -19.24
C ALA A 19 -26.51 -31.59 -19.44
N ARG A 20 -27.51 -32.10 -18.72
CA ARG A 20 -28.13 -33.42 -18.97
C ARG A 20 -29.63 -33.25 -19.12
N SER A 21 -30.11 -33.34 -20.36
CA SER A 21 -31.52 -33.60 -20.66
C SER A 21 -31.88 -35.04 -20.29
N SER A 22 -33.09 -35.25 -19.78
CA SER A 22 -33.58 -36.54 -19.29
C SER A 22 -33.96 -37.52 -20.40
N SER A 23 -33.62 -38.79 -20.23
CA SER A 23 -34.43 -39.92 -20.70
C SER A 23 -34.79 -40.77 -19.47
N ALA A 24 -36.00 -41.36 -19.48
CA ALA A 24 -36.53 -42.12 -18.35
C ALA A 24 -36.50 -43.63 -18.63
N LEU A 25 -36.34 -44.41 -17.56
CA LEU A 25 -36.83 -45.78 -17.44
C LEU A 25 -36.98 -46.09 -15.94
N MET A 26 -38.00 -46.90 -15.61
CA MET A 26 -38.24 -47.42 -14.26
C MET A 26 -37.51 -48.77 -14.13
N ASP A 27 -37.16 -49.20 -12.91
CA ASP A 27 -37.58 -50.52 -12.41
C ASP A 27 -37.20 -50.81 -10.93
N SER A 28 -37.86 -51.84 -10.40
CA SER A 28 -37.52 -52.67 -9.21
C SER A 28 -37.03 -51.99 -7.91
N VAL A 29 -38.01 -51.64 -7.09
CA VAL A 29 -38.23 -52.20 -5.72
C VAL A 29 -37.17 -53.19 -5.20
N GLU A 30 -36.69 -52.97 -3.97
CA GLU A 30 -36.76 -53.99 -2.91
C GLU A 30 -36.78 -53.38 -1.50
N MET A 31 -37.44 -54.06 -0.56
CA MET A 31 -37.48 -53.73 0.87
C MET A 31 -36.60 -54.69 1.66
N GLN A 32 -36.09 -54.26 2.82
CA GLN A 32 -36.10 -55.14 4.00
C GLN A 32 -36.19 -54.34 5.31
N GLN A 33 -37.02 -54.84 6.22
CA GLN A 33 -37.13 -54.40 7.62
C GLN A 33 -36.04 -55.14 8.43
N MET A 34 -35.54 -54.66 9.57
CA MET A 34 -36.04 -54.86 10.95
C MET A 34 -34.87 -54.44 11.88
N ASP A 35 -35.01 -54.16 13.19
CA ASP A 35 -36.18 -54.16 14.06
C ASP A 35 -36.07 -53.09 15.18
N SER A 36 -37.05 -53.05 16.07
CA SER A 36 -37.14 -52.16 17.25
C SER A 36 -36.27 -52.55 18.45
N GLU A 37 -35.96 -51.59 19.32
CA GLU A 37 -36.00 -51.80 20.78
C GLU A 37 -36.39 -50.49 21.51
N GLU A 38 -37.12 -50.61 22.62
CA GLU A 38 -37.59 -49.49 23.46
C GLU A 38 -36.81 -49.42 24.79
N GLU A 39 -36.74 -48.25 25.42
CA GLU A 39 -37.08 -48.19 26.86
C GLU A 39 -37.57 -46.80 27.34
N ASN A 40 -38.19 -46.78 28.51
CA ASN A 40 -38.92 -45.65 29.09
C ASN A 40 -38.00 -44.71 29.91
N GLY A 41 -38.26 -43.41 29.97
CA GLY A 41 -38.96 -42.78 31.12
C GLY A 41 -37.95 -42.08 32.06
N MET A 42 -38.23 -41.00 32.79
CA MET A 42 -39.51 -40.43 33.25
C MET A 42 -39.33 -38.92 33.56
N ARG A 43 -40.38 -38.12 33.26
CA ARG A 43 -40.91 -36.91 33.95
C ARG A 43 -40.23 -36.51 35.29
N SER A 44 -40.07 -35.22 35.65
CA SER A 44 -41.06 -34.10 35.79
C SER A 44 -40.32 -32.81 36.28
N THR A 45 -40.82 -31.57 36.50
CA THR A 45 -41.92 -30.63 36.09
C THR A 45 -41.75 -29.37 36.98
N SER A 46 -42.14 -28.11 36.70
CA SER A 46 -42.64 -27.37 35.51
C SER A 46 -42.37 -25.85 35.77
N ILE A 47 -42.93 -24.84 35.07
CA ILE A 47 -44.24 -24.18 35.32
C ILE A 47 -44.55 -23.17 34.17
N LEU A 48 -45.84 -23.02 33.87
CA LEU A 48 -46.64 -21.97 33.16
C LEU A 48 -45.96 -20.66 32.70
N ASP A 49 -46.38 -19.94 31.64
CA ASP A 49 -47.61 -19.93 30.81
C ASP A 49 -47.26 -19.43 29.36
N GLY A 50 -48.06 -19.54 28.29
CA GLY A 50 -49.35 -20.23 28.09
C GLY A 50 -50.07 -19.82 26.78
N LYS A 51 -50.73 -20.79 26.10
CA LYS A 51 -51.76 -20.66 25.01
C LYS A 51 -51.32 -20.02 23.66
N ARG A 52 -51.93 -20.31 22.49
CA ARG A 52 -52.48 -21.54 21.83
C ARG A 52 -52.85 -21.18 20.36
N PHE A 53 -52.73 -22.13 19.41
CA PHE A 53 -53.30 -22.08 18.04
C PHE A 53 -54.84 -22.42 18.07
N PRO A 54 -55.65 -22.60 16.97
CA PRO A 54 -55.33 -22.65 15.51
C PRO A 54 -56.40 -22.16 14.45
N PHE A 55 -56.03 -22.30 13.16
CA PHE A 55 -56.81 -22.77 11.97
C PHE A 55 -57.91 -21.98 11.18
N THR A 56 -57.80 -22.17 9.84
CA THR A 56 -58.83 -22.29 8.75
C THR A 56 -59.72 -21.14 8.22
N SER A 57 -59.49 -20.81 6.94
CA SER A 57 -60.43 -20.66 5.78
C SER A 57 -61.80 -19.94 5.87
N PHE A 58 -62.09 -19.11 4.85
CA PHE A 58 -63.43 -18.96 4.22
C PHE A 58 -63.29 -18.55 2.72
N ALA A 59 -64.39 -18.48 1.96
CA ALA A 59 -64.37 -18.52 0.48
C ALA A 59 -65.40 -17.60 -0.24
N CYS A 60 -65.12 -17.36 -1.53
CA CYS A 60 -65.99 -17.07 -2.68
C CYS A 60 -67.15 -16.03 -2.62
N SER A 61 -67.22 -15.15 -3.63
CA SER A 61 -68.46 -14.57 -4.18
C SER A 61 -68.29 -14.18 -5.67
N GLN A 62 -69.42 -13.98 -6.38
CA GLN A 62 -69.58 -13.91 -7.86
C GLN A 62 -70.98 -13.27 -8.17
N PRO A 63 -71.50 -13.08 -9.41
CA PRO A 63 -70.94 -13.26 -10.78
C PRO A 63 -71.22 -12.06 -11.75
N HIS A 64 -71.57 -12.34 -13.03
CA HIS A 64 -71.84 -11.48 -14.22
C HIS A 64 -70.55 -11.01 -14.98
N GLU A 65 -70.47 -10.88 -16.32
CA GLU A 65 -71.27 -11.32 -17.50
C GLU A 65 -70.42 -11.14 -18.81
N GLY A 66 -70.70 -11.74 -19.99
CA GLY A 66 -71.60 -12.87 -20.30
C GLY A 66 -72.21 -12.99 -21.72
N HIS A 67 -71.44 -13.03 -22.84
CA HIS A 67 -72.02 -13.30 -24.20
C HIS A 67 -71.19 -14.24 -25.14
N GLU A 68 -71.87 -15.26 -25.65
CA GLU A 68 -71.84 -15.92 -27.00
C GLU A 68 -70.55 -16.38 -27.76
N THR A 69 -70.17 -17.64 -27.50
CA THR A 69 -70.15 -18.82 -28.43
C THR A 69 -69.69 -18.78 -29.92
N THR A 70 -68.53 -19.44 -30.18
CA THR A 70 -68.28 -20.54 -31.19
C THR A 70 -68.31 -20.28 -32.73
N PRO A 71 -67.77 -21.19 -33.60
CA PRO A 71 -66.45 -21.87 -33.55
C PRO A 71 -65.73 -22.04 -34.93
N SER A 72 -64.52 -22.65 -34.90
CA SER A 72 -64.03 -23.76 -35.78
C SER A 72 -62.78 -23.60 -36.67
N VAL A 73 -62.12 -24.76 -36.86
CA VAL A 73 -61.00 -25.14 -37.76
C VAL A 73 -59.60 -24.54 -37.51
N SER A 74 -58.62 -25.44 -37.51
CA SER A 74 -57.20 -25.24 -37.17
C SER A 74 -56.27 -25.47 -38.38
N PHE A 75 -55.02 -24.99 -38.30
CA PHE A 75 -53.85 -25.87 -38.45
C PHE A 75 -52.59 -25.26 -37.78
N ASP A 76 -51.69 -26.15 -37.32
CA ASP A 76 -50.47 -25.81 -36.56
C ASP A 76 -49.38 -25.12 -37.40
N CYS A 77 -48.65 -24.19 -36.80
CA CYS A 77 -47.20 -24.14 -36.98
C CYS A 77 -46.52 -23.60 -35.71
N LYS A 78 -45.78 -24.45 -34.99
CA LYS A 78 -45.10 -24.09 -33.74
C LYS A 78 -43.70 -23.56 -34.02
N LEU A 79 -43.46 -22.29 -33.71
CA LEU A 79 -42.11 -21.74 -33.55
C LEU A 79 -41.92 -21.19 -32.13
N GLY A 80 -40.66 -21.11 -31.69
CA GLY A 80 -40.30 -20.99 -30.27
C GLY A 80 -40.80 -19.74 -29.55
N LYS A 81 -41.07 -19.89 -28.24
CA LYS A 81 -41.49 -18.79 -27.36
C LYS A 81 -40.43 -17.69 -27.29
N SER A 82 -40.75 -16.50 -27.80
CA SER A 82 -40.00 -15.29 -27.46
C SER A 82 -40.16 -15.00 -25.97
N VAL A 83 -39.08 -15.13 -25.20
CA VAL A 83 -39.06 -14.73 -23.78
C VAL A 83 -38.87 -13.22 -23.72
N HIS A 84 -39.95 -12.50 -23.94
CA HIS A 84 -40.00 -11.05 -23.82
C HIS A 84 -39.94 -10.66 -22.33
N ARG A 85 -38.74 -10.73 -21.76
CA ARG A 85 -38.48 -10.38 -20.36
C ARG A 85 -38.61 -8.87 -20.23
N SER A 86 -39.75 -8.42 -19.71
CA SER A 86 -40.05 -7.01 -19.49
C SER A 86 -38.92 -6.35 -18.70
N PHE A 87 -38.52 -5.15 -19.14
CA PHE A 87 -37.60 -4.32 -18.38
C PHE A 87 -38.24 -4.02 -17.02
N GLU A 88 -37.65 -4.53 -15.93
CA GLU A 88 -37.91 -3.99 -14.60
C GLU A 88 -37.28 -2.59 -14.52
N THR A 89 -38.04 -1.59 -15.00
CA THR A 89 -37.85 -0.22 -14.58
C THR A 89 -38.00 -0.18 -13.08
N VAL A 90 -36.88 -0.03 -12.36
CA VAL A 90 -36.88 0.14 -10.90
C VAL A 90 -37.78 1.33 -10.59
N ASP A 91 -38.88 1.06 -9.90
CA ASP A 91 -39.93 2.04 -9.63
C ASP A 91 -39.43 3.06 -8.59
N LEU A 92 -38.75 4.10 -9.08
CA LEU A 92 -38.06 5.14 -8.32
C LEU A 92 -39.06 6.11 -7.64
N ARG A 93 -39.94 5.59 -6.78
CA ARG A 93 -40.93 6.34 -5.99
C ARG A 93 -40.34 7.28 -4.91
N ASN A 94 -39.08 7.66 -5.05
CA ASN A 94 -38.35 8.65 -4.25
C ASN A 94 -37.28 9.32 -5.15
N GLY A 95 -37.73 9.97 -6.23
CA GLY A 95 -36.88 10.42 -7.34
C GLY A 95 -35.91 11.58 -7.07
N GLU A 96 -35.78 12.07 -5.83
CA GLU A 96 -35.10 13.36 -5.55
C GLU A 96 -33.66 13.25 -5.04
N ASN A 97 -33.17 12.06 -4.67
CA ASN A 97 -31.94 11.94 -3.87
C ASN A 97 -30.72 11.26 -4.53
N GLY A 98 -30.84 10.73 -5.75
CA GLY A 98 -29.71 10.14 -6.48
C GLY A 98 -28.69 11.17 -7.02
N VAL A 99 -27.55 10.70 -7.51
CA VAL A 99 -26.55 11.53 -8.21
C VAL A 99 -26.20 10.89 -9.55
N PHE A 100 -26.68 11.46 -10.64
CA PHE A 100 -26.26 11.09 -11.98
C PHE A 100 -24.94 11.78 -12.32
N LEU A 101 -24.01 11.04 -12.90
CA LEU A 101 -22.75 11.56 -13.44
C LEU A 101 -22.75 11.29 -14.94
N THR A 102 -22.50 12.30 -15.76
CA THR A 102 -22.35 12.16 -17.22
C THR A 102 -21.07 12.82 -17.70
N TRP A 103 -20.49 12.30 -18.77
CA TRP A 103 -19.37 12.92 -19.47
C TRP A 103 -19.57 12.82 -20.98
N ARG A 104 -19.15 13.87 -21.70
CA ARG A 104 -19.35 14.04 -23.13
C ARG A 104 -18.07 14.54 -23.79
N GLU A 105 -17.65 13.82 -24.83
CA GLU A 105 -16.42 14.09 -25.61
C GLU A 105 -15.16 14.34 -24.76
N LEU A 106 -15.08 13.65 -23.61
CA LEU A 106 -13.99 13.81 -22.65
C LEU A 106 -12.66 13.37 -23.29
N ARG A 107 -11.79 14.35 -23.52
CA ARG A 107 -10.42 14.15 -24.02
C ARG A 107 -9.44 14.73 -23.00
N VAL A 108 -8.38 13.98 -22.74
CA VAL A 108 -7.40 14.25 -21.68
C VAL A 108 -6.00 14.08 -22.26
N THR A 109 -5.24 15.18 -22.33
CA THR A 109 -3.91 15.25 -22.96
C THR A 109 -2.87 15.70 -21.94
N VAL A 110 -1.81 14.91 -21.75
CA VAL A 110 -0.66 15.29 -20.92
C VAL A 110 0.36 16.03 -21.77
N THR A 111 0.88 17.14 -21.26
CA THR A 111 1.96 17.91 -21.91
C THR A 111 3.31 17.38 -21.43
N ASP A 112 4.00 16.59 -22.26
CA ASP A 112 5.33 16.07 -21.98
C ASP A 112 6.41 17.00 -22.59
N ARG A 113 7.43 17.40 -21.83
CA ARG A 113 8.53 18.26 -22.33
C ARG A 113 9.45 17.57 -23.34
N LYS A 114 9.53 16.24 -23.34
CA LYS A 114 10.40 15.42 -24.21
C LYS A 114 9.64 14.83 -25.41
N TYR A 115 8.37 14.47 -25.24
CA TYR A 115 7.55 13.82 -26.27
C TYR A 115 6.35 14.65 -26.78
N GLY A 116 6.13 15.86 -26.25
CA GLY A 116 5.03 16.74 -26.66
C GLY A 116 3.68 16.35 -26.06
N ASN A 117 2.59 16.77 -26.71
CA ASN A 117 1.24 16.57 -26.17
C ASN A 117 0.74 15.14 -26.44
N ARG A 118 0.78 14.28 -25.42
CA ARG A 118 0.29 12.90 -25.50
C ARG A 118 -1.18 12.80 -25.07
N THR A 119 -2.04 12.41 -26.00
CA THR A 119 -3.45 12.10 -25.69
C THR A 119 -3.54 10.78 -24.93
N ILE A 120 -4.09 10.81 -23.70
CA ILE A 120 -4.32 9.61 -22.88
C ILE A 120 -5.78 9.14 -23.00
N LEU A 121 -6.74 10.05 -23.11
CA LEU A 121 -8.16 9.75 -23.38
C LEU A 121 -8.63 10.57 -24.58
N ASP A 122 -9.38 9.97 -25.50
CA ASP A 122 -9.84 10.62 -26.74
C ASP A 122 -11.36 10.47 -26.97
N GLY A 123 -12.12 11.51 -26.62
CA GLY A 123 -13.52 11.68 -27.00
C GLY A 123 -14.50 10.72 -26.30
N LEU A 124 -14.23 10.36 -25.04
CA LEU A 124 -15.08 9.43 -24.29
C LEU A 124 -16.43 10.06 -23.95
N THR A 125 -17.50 9.28 -24.05
CA THR A 125 -18.87 9.69 -23.67
C THR A 125 -19.53 8.54 -22.91
N GLY A 126 -20.30 8.85 -21.86
CA GLY A 126 -20.94 7.85 -21.01
C GLY A 126 -21.57 8.43 -19.75
N TYR A 127 -22.11 7.56 -18.88
CA TYR A 127 -22.83 7.95 -17.68
C TYR A 127 -22.68 6.97 -16.51
N ALA A 128 -23.05 7.39 -15.30
CA ALA A 128 -23.22 6.51 -14.14
C ALA A 128 -24.49 6.92 -13.36
N GLU A 129 -25.22 5.92 -12.84
CA GLU A 129 -26.58 6.06 -12.29
C GLU A 129 -26.66 5.68 -10.81
N PRO A 130 -27.56 6.31 -10.03
CA PRO A 130 -27.80 5.96 -8.63
C PRO A 130 -28.32 4.52 -8.48
N GLY A 131 -27.82 3.83 -7.45
CA GLY A 131 -28.14 2.43 -7.17
C GLY A 131 -27.40 1.40 -8.03
N ARG A 132 -26.62 1.85 -9.02
CA ARG A 132 -25.88 1.00 -9.97
C ARG A 132 -24.37 1.11 -9.76
N VAL A 133 -23.67 0.08 -10.23
CA VAL A 133 -22.20 0.00 -10.25
C VAL A 133 -21.74 -0.08 -11.69
N LEU A 134 -20.97 0.92 -12.11
CA LEU A 134 -20.24 0.96 -13.38
C LEU A 134 -18.82 0.43 -13.15
N ALA A 135 -18.41 -0.56 -13.95
CA ALA A 135 -17.03 -1.02 -13.98
C ALA A 135 -16.30 -0.46 -15.21
N ILE A 136 -15.15 0.17 -14.99
CA ILE A 136 -14.20 0.59 -16.04
C ILE A 136 -13.13 -0.50 -16.14
N MET A 137 -13.05 -1.16 -17.29
CA MET A 137 -12.12 -2.27 -17.54
C MET A 137 -11.27 -2.04 -18.79
N GLY A 138 -10.17 -2.78 -18.90
CA GLY A 138 -9.27 -2.72 -20.04
C GLY A 138 -7.80 -2.97 -19.66
N PRO A 139 -6.89 -3.00 -20.65
CA PRO A 139 -5.47 -3.24 -20.44
C PRO A 139 -4.80 -2.29 -19.44
N SER A 140 -3.63 -2.68 -18.92
CA SER A 140 -2.73 -1.74 -18.25
C SER A 140 -2.33 -0.62 -19.21
N GLY A 141 -2.23 0.61 -18.70
CA GLY A 141 -1.93 1.80 -19.52
C GLY A 141 -3.06 2.32 -20.42
N CYS A 142 -4.24 1.68 -20.49
CA CYS A 142 -5.32 2.14 -21.39
C CYS A 142 -6.10 3.40 -20.94
N GLY A 143 -5.72 4.00 -19.81
CA GLY A 143 -6.34 5.22 -19.26
C GLY A 143 -7.39 5.03 -18.16
N LYS A 144 -7.54 3.82 -17.57
CA LYS A 144 -8.56 3.52 -16.55
C LYS A 144 -8.58 4.51 -15.38
N SER A 145 -7.49 4.62 -14.64
CA SER A 145 -7.38 5.52 -13.48
C SER A 145 -7.37 6.99 -13.92
N THR A 146 -6.81 7.32 -15.09
CA THR A 146 -6.92 8.67 -15.68
C THR A 146 -8.37 9.09 -15.94
N LEU A 147 -9.24 8.18 -16.37
CA LEU A 147 -10.69 8.45 -16.49
C LEU A 147 -11.32 8.61 -15.11
N LEU A 148 -10.94 7.78 -14.14
CA LEU A 148 -11.46 7.86 -12.78
C LEU A 148 -11.08 9.18 -12.08
N ASP A 149 -9.83 9.63 -12.22
CA ASP A 149 -9.36 10.94 -11.73
C ASP A 149 -10.00 12.11 -12.50
N ALA A 150 -10.23 11.99 -13.82
CA ALA A 150 -10.98 12.99 -14.59
C ALA A 150 -12.41 13.14 -14.08
N LEU A 151 -13.12 12.02 -13.89
CA LEU A 151 -14.48 12.01 -13.34
C LEU A 151 -14.52 12.47 -11.87
N ALA A 152 -13.44 12.26 -11.11
CA ALA A 152 -13.30 12.72 -9.72
C ALA A 152 -12.78 14.16 -9.59
N GLY A 153 -12.41 14.84 -10.67
CA GLY A 153 -11.82 16.19 -10.64
C GLY A 153 -10.42 16.24 -10.00
N ARG A 154 -9.68 15.14 -10.07
CA ARG A 154 -8.37 14.90 -9.43
C ARG A 154 -7.17 14.93 -10.40
N LEU A 155 -7.40 15.16 -11.69
CA LEU A 155 -6.34 15.20 -12.71
C LEU A 155 -5.17 16.10 -12.31
N SER A 156 -3.96 15.64 -12.59
CA SER A 156 -2.76 16.45 -12.49
C SER A 156 -2.81 17.60 -13.50
N SER A 157 -2.34 18.76 -13.08
CA SER A 157 -2.36 20.04 -13.82
C SER A 157 -1.47 20.09 -15.08
N ASN A 158 -0.50 19.17 -15.22
CA ASN A 158 0.21 18.93 -16.48
C ASN A 158 -0.68 18.23 -17.54
N THR A 159 -1.97 18.07 -17.24
CA THR A 159 -2.98 17.49 -18.10
C THR A 159 -4.02 18.53 -18.47
N GLN A 160 -4.23 18.73 -19.78
CA GLN A 160 -5.35 19.53 -20.27
C GLN A 160 -6.59 18.63 -20.41
N GLN A 161 -7.68 19.04 -19.78
CA GLN A 161 -8.99 18.41 -19.90
C GLN A 161 -9.86 19.18 -20.90
N THR A 162 -10.47 18.45 -21.83
CA THR A 162 -11.43 18.97 -22.82
C THR A 162 -12.68 18.08 -22.85
N GLY A 163 -13.78 18.59 -23.39
CA GLY A 163 -15.11 18.00 -23.23
C GLY A 163 -15.80 18.43 -21.93
N GLU A 164 -16.89 17.77 -21.59
CA GLU A 164 -17.76 18.12 -20.47
C GLU A 164 -17.90 16.97 -19.47
N ILE A 165 -17.97 17.31 -18.18
CA ILE A 165 -18.39 16.42 -17.10
C ILE A 165 -19.48 17.16 -16.34
N LEU A 166 -20.61 16.49 -16.11
CA LEU A 166 -21.83 17.06 -15.53
C LEU A 166 -22.35 16.13 -14.42
N ILE A 167 -22.85 16.74 -13.36
CA ILE A 167 -23.42 16.09 -12.17
C ILE A 167 -24.87 16.56 -12.09
N ASN A 168 -25.84 15.66 -12.12
CA ASN A 168 -27.28 15.99 -12.17
C ASN A 168 -27.61 17.03 -13.28
N GLY A 169 -26.95 16.91 -14.44
CA GLY A 169 -27.06 17.82 -15.59
C GLY A 169 -26.27 19.13 -15.49
N ARG A 170 -25.58 19.40 -14.37
CA ARG A 170 -24.90 20.68 -14.08
C ARG A 170 -23.38 20.53 -14.02
N LYS A 171 -22.63 21.55 -14.47
CA LYS A 171 -21.16 21.60 -14.35
C LYS A 171 -20.74 22.00 -12.93
N GLU A 172 -21.00 21.13 -11.96
CA GLU A 172 -20.67 21.36 -10.55
C GLU A 172 -19.29 20.81 -10.18
N THR A 173 -18.54 21.57 -9.38
CA THR A 173 -17.30 21.09 -8.74
C THR A 173 -17.66 20.05 -7.68
N LEU A 174 -17.09 18.84 -7.76
CA LEU A 174 -17.31 17.79 -6.77
C LEU A 174 -17.00 18.30 -5.35
N ALA A 175 -18.01 18.29 -4.49
CA ALA A 175 -17.88 18.72 -3.12
C ALA A 175 -17.41 17.56 -2.24
N TYR A 176 -16.53 17.87 -1.29
CA TYR A 176 -16.23 16.94 -0.20
C TYR A 176 -17.51 16.51 0.54
N GLY A 177 -17.53 15.29 1.07
CA GLY A 177 -18.68 14.66 1.71
C GLY A 177 -19.79 14.21 0.76
N THR A 178 -19.93 14.84 -0.41
CA THR A 178 -20.83 14.40 -1.49
C THR A 178 -20.25 13.22 -2.26
N SER A 179 -18.97 13.30 -2.60
CA SER A 179 -18.21 12.23 -3.25
C SER A 179 -17.01 11.78 -2.42
N ALA A 180 -16.61 10.52 -2.57
CA ALA A 180 -15.38 9.98 -1.99
C ALA A 180 -14.59 9.13 -3.01
N TYR A 181 -13.27 9.00 -2.80
CA TYR A 181 -12.34 8.34 -3.70
C TYR A 181 -11.45 7.35 -2.93
N VAL A 182 -11.55 6.06 -3.24
CA VAL A 182 -10.64 5.03 -2.72
C VAL A 182 -9.49 4.85 -3.70
N THR A 183 -8.28 5.19 -3.27
CA THR A 183 -7.02 5.00 -4.01
C THR A 183 -6.69 3.51 -4.20
N GLN A 184 -5.79 3.19 -5.14
CA GLN A 184 -5.26 1.83 -5.30
C GLN A 184 -4.58 1.35 -4.01
N ASP A 185 -3.70 2.16 -3.44
CA ASP A 185 -2.99 1.84 -2.19
C ASP A 185 -3.84 2.03 -0.93
N ASP A 186 -3.71 1.08 0.01
CA ASP A 186 -4.29 1.11 1.35
C ASP A 186 -3.32 1.75 2.38
N THR A 187 -2.94 3.01 2.16
CA THR A 187 -2.17 3.78 3.16
C THR A 187 -3.00 3.98 4.42
N LEU A 188 -2.61 3.31 5.52
CA LEU A 188 -3.33 3.25 6.79
C LEU A 188 -2.34 3.20 7.97
N MET A 189 -2.68 3.87 9.09
CA MET A 189 -1.87 3.85 10.31
C MET A 189 -1.85 2.44 10.93
N THR A 190 -0.73 1.74 10.81
CA THR A 190 -0.61 0.31 11.11
C THR A 190 -0.73 -0.05 12.60
N THR A 191 -0.46 0.90 13.49
CA THR A 191 -0.49 0.78 14.97
C THR A 191 -1.89 0.83 15.59
N LEU A 192 -2.88 1.35 14.84
CA LEU A 192 -4.26 1.53 15.28
C LEU A 192 -5.09 0.27 15.07
N THR A 193 -6.16 0.10 15.85
CA THR A 193 -7.20 -0.88 15.57
C THR A 193 -8.18 -0.39 14.49
N VAL A 194 -8.97 -1.29 13.92
CA VAL A 194 -10.05 -0.94 12.97
C VAL A 194 -11.02 0.08 13.59
N ARG A 195 -11.46 -0.18 14.83
CA ARG A 195 -12.38 0.70 15.59
C ARG A 195 -11.77 2.09 15.77
N GLU A 196 -10.48 2.17 16.12
CA GLU A 196 -9.79 3.45 16.31
C GLU A 196 -9.61 4.22 15.00
N ALA A 197 -9.10 3.59 13.94
CA ALA A 197 -8.84 4.26 12.67
C ALA A 197 -10.13 4.84 12.06
N VAL A 198 -11.21 4.05 12.07
CA VAL A 198 -12.53 4.49 11.57
C VAL A 198 -13.16 5.53 12.52
N TYR A 199 -13.00 5.43 13.85
CA TYR A 199 -13.55 6.42 14.79
C TYR A 199 -12.78 7.76 14.80
N TYR A 200 -11.46 7.77 14.60
CA TYR A 200 -10.71 9.01 14.39
C TYR A 200 -11.13 9.68 13.07
N SER A 201 -11.27 8.90 11.99
CA SER A 201 -11.81 9.38 10.72
C SER A 201 -13.22 9.97 10.89
N ALA A 202 -14.11 9.27 11.60
CA ALA A 202 -15.46 9.75 11.88
C ALA A 202 -15.49 11.08 12.66
N GLN A 203 -14.56 11.30 13.59
CA GLN A 203 -14.46 12.57 14.31
C GLN A 203 -13.98 13.74 13.44
N LEU A 204 -13.12 13.48 12.44
CA LEU A 204 -12.60 14.47 11.49
C LEU A 204 -13.60 14.79 10.37
N GLN A 205 -14.28 13.77 9.83
CA GLN A 205 -15.16 13.91 8.65
C GLN A 205 -16.60 14.33 9.00
N LEU A 206 -17.20 13.78 10.07
CA LEU A 206 -18.61 13.99 10.40
C LEU A 206 -18.85 15.35 11.08
N PRO A 207 -20.04 15.97 10.93
CA PRO A 207 -20.29 17.33 11.39
C PRO A 207 -20.30 17.50 12.92
N ASN A 208 -20.02 18.73 13.37
CA ASN A 208 -20.04 19.10 14.80
C ASN A 208 -21.45 19.04 15.42
N SER A 209 -22.52 19.05 14.61
CA SER A 209 -23.89 18.83 15.07
C SER A 209 -24.15 17.40 15.55
N MET A 210 -23.33 16.44 15.14
CA MET A 210 -23.42 15.04 15.58
C MET A 210 -22.56 14.84 16.83
N SER A 211 -23.16 14.31 17.90
CA SER A 211 -22.47 14.06 19.16
C SER A 211 -21.37 13.00 19.02
N LYS A 212 -20.43 12.97 19.99
CA LYS A 212 -19.37 11.94 20.02
C LYS A 212 -19.94 10.51 20.07
N SER A 213 -21.12 10.32 20.68
CA SER A 213 -21.78 9.00 20.73
C SER A 213 -22.29 8.58 19.35
N GLU A 214 -23.03 9.46 18.67
CA GLU A 214 -23.53 9.19 17.31
C GLU A 214 -22.38 9.01 16.29
N LYS A 215 -21.30 9.79 16.40
CA LYS A 215 -20.10 9.59 15.57
C LYS A 215 -19.45 8.22 15.79
N LYS A 216 -19.45 7.72 17.04
CA LYS A 216 -18.98 6.36 17.38
C LYS A 216 -19.94 5.31 16.81
N GLU A 217 -21.24 5.45 17.02
CA GLU A 217 -22.25 4.52 16.51
C GLU A 217 -22.23 4.43 14.98
N ARG A 218 -22.06 5.58 14.29
CA ARG A 218 -21.86 5.64 12.83
C ARG A 218 -20.65 4.83 12.41
N ALA A 219 -19.49 5.05 13.03
CA ALA A 219 -18.27 4.31 12.74
C ALA A 219 -18.44 2.79 12.92
N GLU A 220 -19.02 2.37 14.06
CA GLU A 220 -19.23 0.94 14.36
C GLU A 220 -20.28 0.30 13.45
N THR A 221 -21.27 1.06 13.00
CA THR A 221 -22.27 0.60 12.02
C THR A 221 -21.65 0.41 10.64
N THR A 222 -20.81 1.34 10.19
CA THR A 222 -20.11 1.22 8.89
C THR A 222 -19.07 0.10 8.89
N ILE A 223 -18.45 -0.21 10.04
CA ILE A 223 -17.62 -1.42 10.22
C ILE A 223 -18.45 -2.71 10.07
N ARG A 224 -19.66 -2.75 10.66
CA ARG A 224 -20.60 -3.89 10.52
C ARG A 224 -21.07 -4.06 9.06
N GLU A 225 -21.39 -2.97 8.37
CA GLU A 225 -21.74 -2.97 6.93
C GLU A 225 -20.61 -3.57 6.06
N MET A 226 -19.36 -3.20 6.34
CA MET A 226 -18.18 -3.72 5.64
C MET A 226 -17.72 -5.12 6.09
N GLY A 227 -18.41 -5.76 7.04
CA GLY A 227 -18.09 -7.12 7.47
C GLY A 227 -16.71 -7.21 8.13
N LEU A 228 -16.47 -6.32 9.09
CA LEU A 228 -15.24 -6.23 9.86
C LEU A 228 -15.51 -6.30 11.38
N GLN A 229 -16.70 -6.74 11.79
CA GLN A 229 -17.12 -6.84 13.20
C GLN A 229 -16.16 -7.71 14.04
N ASP A 230 -15.71 -8.85 13.49
CA ASP A 230 -14.81 -9.79 14.18
C ASP A 230 -13.36 -9.26 14.28
N ALA A 231 -13.06 -8.18 13.57
CA ALA A 231 -11.74 -7.55 13.48
C ALA A 231 -11.69 -6.13 14.07
N MET A 232 -12.77 -5.67 14.73
CA MET A 232 -12.90 -4.28 15.23
C MET A 232 -11.73 -3.84 16.10
N ASP A 233 -11.31 -4.70 17.03
CA ASP A 233 -10.26 -4.38 18.00
C ASP A 233 -8.91 -5.02 17.63
N THR A 234 -8.81 -5.59 16.43
CA THR A 234 -7.54 -6.05 15.84
C THR A 234 -6.76 -4.86 15.29
N ARG A 235 -5.44 -4.83 15.52
CA ARG A 235 -4.54 -3.83 14.90
C ARG A 235 -4.46 -4.03 13.40
N ILE A 236 -4.38 -2.93 12.64
CA ILE A 236 -4.26 -2.96 11.18
C ILE A 236 -3.01 -3.75 10.75
N GLY A 237 -1.87 -3.52 11.42
CA GLY A 237 -0.61 -4.25 11.21
C GLY A 237 0.17 -3.79 9.99
N GLY A 238 1.49 -3.77 10.11
CA GLY A 238 2.42 -3.36 9.05
C GLY A 238 3.12 -4.55 8.41
N TRP A 239 4.30 -4.30 7.81
CA TRP A 239 5.21 -5.36 7.36
C TRP A 239 5.78 -6.14 8.55
N SER A 240 6.23 -5.43 9.59
CA SER A 240 6.91 -5.99 10.77
C SER A 240 5.98 -6.52 11.87
N ILE A 241 4.66 -6.23 11.80
CA ILE A 241 3.68 -6.59 12.83
C ILE A 241 2.46 -7.20 12.17
N LYS A 242 2.22 -8.50 12.42
CA LYS A 242 1.03 -9.23 11.94
C LYS A 242 -0.25 -8.54 12.44
N GLY A 243 -1.18 -8.30 11.51
CA GLY A 243 -2.50 -7.74 11.78
C GLY A 243 -3.53 -8.29 10.79
N LEU A 244 -4.27 -7.39 10.16
CA LEU A 244 -5.33 -7.71 9.19
C LEU A 244 -4.80 -8.35 7.90
N SER A 245 -5.61 -9.19 7.26
CA SER A 245 -5.36 -9.65 5.88
C SER A 245 -5.54 -8.52 4.87
N GLY A 246 -4.95 -8.63 3.67
CA GLY A 246 -5.10 -7.62 2.61
C GLY A 246 -6.57 -7.28 2.31
N GLY A 247 -7.41 -8.31 2.15
CA GLY A 247 -8.85 -8.13 1.94
C GLY A 247 -9.60 -7.51 3.12
N GLN A 248 -9.07 -7.58 4.35
CA GLN A 248 -9.60 -6.82 5.49
C GLN A 248 -9.11 -5.36 5.45
N LYS A 249 -7.82 -5.10 5.21
CA LYS A 249 -7.26 -3.75 5.05
C LYS A 249 -7.99 -2.96 3.97
N ARG A 250 -8.28 -3.59 2.82
CA ARG A 250 -9.05 -2.98 1.73
C ARG A 250 -10.45 -2.55 2.18
N ARG A 251 -11.13 -3.39 2.95
CA ARG A 251 -12.43 -3.04 3.54
C ARG A 251 -12.34 -1.94 4.60
N VAL A 252 -11.25 -1.82 5.36
CA VAL A 252 -11.01 -0.69 6.30
C VAL A 252 -10.78 0.61 5.52
N SER A 253 -9.95 0.56 4.48
CA SER A 253 -9.67 1.69 3.57
C SER A 253 -10.97 2.21 2.95
N ILE A 254 -11.81 1.34 2.40
CA ILE A 254 -13.16 1.69 1.91
C ILE A 254 -14.07 2.20 3.04
N CYS A 255 -14.05 1.56 4.22
CA CYS A 255 -14.87 1.93 5.39
C CYS A 255 -14.68 3.40 5.79
N ILE A 256 -13.43 3.88 5.78
CA ILE A 256 -13.07 5.27 6.09
C ILE A 256 -13.71 6.25 5.10
N GLU A 257 -13.71 5.95 3.80
CA GLU A 257 -14.26 6.83 2.77
C GLU A 257 -15.81 6.87 2.76
N ILE A 258 -16.47 5.77 3.15
CA ILE A 258 -17.94 5.69 3.13
C ILE A 258 -18.64 6.22 4.39
N LEU A 259 -17.89 6.67 5.42
CA LEU A 259 -18.42 7.18 6.70
C LEU A 259 -19.41 8.34 6.55
N THR A 260 -19.09 9.27 5.66
CA THR A 260 -19.93 10.43 5.30
C THR A 260 -21.23 10.04 4.59
N ARG A 261 -21.38 8.78 4.17
CA ARG A 261 -22.39 8.28 3.23
C ARG A 261 -22.38 9.09 1.91
N PRO A 262 -21.24 9.12 1.19
CA PRO A 262 -21.15 9.81 -0.09
C PRO A 262 -22.14 9.20 -1.09
N LYS A 263 -22.79 10.06 -1.88
CA LYS A 263 -23.73 9.66 -2.93
C LYS A 263 -23.03 9.14 -4.18
N LEU A 264 -21.79 9.58 -4.41
CA LEU A 264 -20.93 9.18 -5.52
C LEU A 264 -19.63 8.59 -4.97
N LEU A 265 -19.28 7.38 -5.38
CA LEU A 265 -18.10 6.66 -4.87
C LEU A 265 -17.21 6.19 -6.03
N PHE A 266 -15.98 6.68 -6.05
CA PHE A 266 -14.94 6.27 -6.98
C PHE A 266 -14.02 5.23 -6.31
N LEU A 267 -13.70 4.15 -7.04
CA LEU A 267 -12.88 3.04 -6.54
C LEU A 267 -11.79 2.70 -7.57
N ASP A 268 -10.54 2.99 -7.23
CA ASP A 268 -9.39 2.69 -8.10
C ASP A 268 -8.81 1.32 -7.72
N GLU A 269 -8.96 0.33 -8.61
CA GLU A 269 -8.66 -1.10 -8.40
C GLU A 269 -9.05 -1.64 -7.00
N PRO A 270 -10.35 -1.70 -6.65
CA PRO A 270 -10.80 -2.20 -5.35
C PRO A 270 -10.46 -3.68 -5.09
N THR A 271 -10.08 -4.44 -6.12
CA THR A 271 -9.71 -5.86 -6.07
C THR A 271 -8.20 -6.13 -6.23
N SER A 272 -7.36 -5.10 -6.37
CA SER A 272 -5.92 -5.29 -6.59
C SER A 272 -5.25 -5.97 -5.38
N GLY A 273 -4.33 -6.90 -5.63
CA GLY A 273 -3.62 -7.65 -4.59
C GLY A 273 -4.48 -8.61 -3.74
N LEU A 274 -5.74 -8.87 -4.11
CA LEU A 274 -6.65 -9.77 -3.40
C LEU A 274 -6.82 -11.12 -4.11
N ASP A 275 -7.19 -12.15 -3.35
CA ASP A 275 -7.71 -13.40 -3.90
C ASP A 275 -9.17 -13.24 -4.39
N SER A 276 -9.65 -14.19 -5.18
CA SER A 276 -11.00 -14.14 -5.76
C SER A 276 -12.12 -14.04 -4.72
N ALA A 277 -11.99 -14.76 -3.59
CA ALA A 277 -13.04 -14.79 -2.57
C ALA A 277 -13.07 -13.49 -1.76
N ALA A 278 -11.90 -12.93 -1.39
CA ALA A 278 -11.85 -11.60 -0.79
C ALA A 278 -12.36 -10.51 -1.74
N SER A 279 -12.01 -10.59 -3.03
CA SER A 279 -12.48 -9.67 -4.08
C SER A 279 -14.01 -9.70 -4.20
N TYR A 280 -14.61 -10.89 -4.27
CA TYR A 280 -16.06 -11.05 -4.28
C TYR A 280 -16.71 -10.49 -3.01
N HIS A 281 -16.16 -10.78 -1.83
CA HIS A 281 -16.69 -10.26 -0.56
C HIS A 281 -16.57 -8.73 -0.41
N VAL A 282 -15.56 -8.11 -1.02
CA VAL A 282 -15.43 -6.64 -1.12
C VAL A 282 -16.51 -6.07 -2.03
N MET A 283 -16.58 -6.53 -3.29
CA MET A 283 -17.48 -5.95 -4.29
C MET A 283 -18.95 -6.22 -4.00
N ASN A 284 -19.31 -7.40 -3.49
CA ASN A 284 -20.68 -7.75 -3.09
C ASN A 284 -21.22 -6.80 -1.99
N ARG A 285 -20.36 -6.36 -1.06
CA ARG A 285 -20.73 -5.38 -0.02
C ARG A 285 -20.90 -3.97 -0.60
N ILE A 286 -20.02 -3.54 -1.50
CA ILE A 286 -20.16 -2.27 -2.22
C ILE A 286 -21.47 -2.23 -3.03
N VAL A 287 -21.79 -3.30 -3.76
CA VAL A 287 -23.01 -3.42 -4.57
C VAL A 287 -24.27 -3.40 -3.71
N LYS A 288 -24.25 -4.06 -2.55
CA LYS A 288 -25.35 -4.00 -1.57
C LYS A 288 -25.52 -2.60 -0.98
N LEU A 289 -24.43 -1.91 -0.65
CA LEU A 289 -24.48 -0.51 -0.20
C LEU A 289 -24.99 0.44 -1.30
N ALA A 290 -24.57 0.25 -2.55
CA ALA A 290 -25.05 1.02 -3.70
C ALA A 290 -26.57 0.89 -3.86
N ARG A 291 -27.07 -0.34 -3.95
CA ARG A 291 -28.51 -0.63 -4.10
C ARG A 291 -29.35 -0.15 -2.91
N ARG A 292 -28.87 -0.32 -1.67
CA ARG A 292 -29.61 0.07 -0.45
C ARG A 292 -29.67 1.58 -0.24
N ASP A 293 -28.56 2.28 -0.47
CA ASP A 293 -28.43 3.72 -0.18
C ASP A 293 -28.63 4.61 -1.43
N GLY A 294 -28.94 4.03 -2.60
CA GLY A 294 -29.12 4.76 -3.86
C GLY A 294 -27.83 5.40 -4.40
N ARG A 295 -26.65 4.91 -4.00
CA ARG A 295 -25.35 5.51 -4.38
C ARG A 295 -24.95 5.13 -5.78
N THR A 296 -24.27 6.03 -6.46
CA THR A 296 -23.61 5.82 -7.76
C THR A 296 -22.19 5.37 -7.50
N VAL A 297 -21.78 4.22 -8.06
CA VAL A 297 -20.42 3.70 -7.88
C VAL A 297 -19.73 3.54 -9.23
N VAL A 298 -18.51 4.06 -9.33
CA VAL A 298 -17.63 3.90 -10.50
C VAL A 298 -16.35 3.23 -10.04
N ALA A 299 -16.03 2.06 -10.59
CA ALA A 299 -14.86 1.26 -10.19
C ALA A 299 -13.95 0.95 -11.39
N ALA A 300 -12.70 1.40 -11.34
CA ALA A 300 -11.66 0.93 -12.26
C ALA A 300 -11.18 -0.46 -11.80
N ILE A 301 -11.24 -1.48 -12.65
CA ILE A 301 -10.94 -2.87 -12.28
C ILE A 301 -10.04 -3.53 -13.32
N HIS A 302 -8.94 -4.13 -12.86
CA HIS A 302 -8.08 -4.99 -13.64
C HIS A 302 -8.48 -6.46 -13.47
N GLN A 303 -8.95 -7.09 -14.54
CA GLN A 303 -9.19 -8.53 -14.67
C GLN A 303 -9.97 -9.19 -13.50
N PRO A 304 -11.30 -8.97 -13.38
CA PRO A 304 -12.12 -9.62 -12.36
C PRO A 304 -12.29 -11.13 -12.60
N SER A 305 -12.69 -11.87 -11.55
CA SER A 305 -13.28 -13.20 -11.69
C SER A 305 -14.71 -13.12 -12.22
N SER A 306 -15.25 -14.21 -12.77
CA SER A 306 -16.65 -14.27 -13.26
C SER A 306 -17.65 -13.85 -12.19
N GLU A 307 -17.52 -14.38 -10.98
CA GLU A 307 -18.35 -14.04 -9.80
C GLU A 307 -18.32 -12.55 -9.44
N VAL A 308 -17.24 -11.84 -9.78
CA VAL A 308 -17.11 -10.38 -9.57
C VAL A 308 -17.66 -9.61 -10.76
N PHE A 309 -17.47 -10.11 -11.99
CA PHE A 309 -17.99 -9.54 -13.23
C PHE A 309 -19.53 -9.48 -13.23
N GLU A 310 -20.18 -10.58 -12.81
CA GLU A 310 -21.65 -10.71 -12.66
C GLU A 310 -22.28 -9.71 -11.67
N LEU A 311 -21.49 -9.04 -10.82
CA LEU A 311 -21.99 -8.04 -9.87
C LEU A 311 -22.17 -6.63 -10.47
N PHE A 312 -21.62 -6.36 -11.66
CA PHE A 312 -21.69 -5.05 -12.28
C PHE A 312 -22.97 -4.87 -13.08
N HIS A 313 -23.43 -3.61 -13.17
CA HIS A 313 -24.65 -3.29 -13.91
C HIS A 313 -24.27 -2.84 -15.33
N ASN A 314 -23.33 -1.90 -15.40
CA ASN A 314 -22.80 -1.37 -16.66
C ASN A 314 -21.28 -1.63 -16.73
N LEU A 315 -20.78 -1.83 -17.95
CA LEU A 315 -19.38 -1.99 -18.30
C LEU A 315 -18.95 -0.84 -19.22
N CYS A 316 -17.82 -0.22 -18.92
CA CYS A 316 -17.06 0.65 -19.81
C CYS A 316 -15.73 -0.04 -20.13
N LEU A 317 -15.57 -0.52 -21.37
CA LEU A 317 -14.35 -1.16 -21.83
C LEU A 317 -13.49 -0.12 -22.58
N LEU A 318 -12.25 0.08 -22.11
CA LEU A 318 -11.29 1.02 -22.67
C LEU A 318 -10.10 0.29 -23.29
N SER A 319 -9.65 0.75 -24.46
CA SER A 319 -8.37 0.34 -25.04
C SER A 319 -7.69 1.52 -25.73
N SER A 320 -6.39 1.69 -25.49
CA SER A 320 -5.57 2.81 -25.98
C SER A 320 -6.29 4.16 -25.95
N GLY A 321 -6.81 4.54 -24.77
CA GLY A 321 -7.47 5.83 -24.55
C GLY A 321 -8.85 6.00 -25.17
N ARG A 322 -9.47 4.95 -25.72
CA ARG A 322 -10.73 5.01 -26.48
C ARG A 322 -11.73 3.98 -25.98
N THR A 323 -13.03 4.33 -26.02
CA THR A 323 -14.12 3.42 -25.66
C THR A 323 -14.29 2.33 -26.73
N VAL A 324 -14.17 1.08 -26.31
CA VAL A 324 -14.39 -0.14 -27.11
C VAL A 324 -15.82 -0.66 -26.92
N TYR A 325 -16.38 -0.50 -25.72
CA TYR A 325 -17.77 -0.82 -25.40
C TYR A 325 -18.25 0.07 -24.24
N PHE A 326 -19.51 0.47 -24.28
CA PHE A 326 -20.21 1.02 -23.11
C PHE A 326 -21.66 0.54 -23.12
N GLY A 327 -22.12 -0.08 -22.03
CA GLY A 327 -23.49 -0.59 -21.91
C GLY A 327 -23.68 -1.58 -20.77
N PRO A 328 -24.86 -2.23 -20.66
CA PRO A 328 -25.14 -3.26 -19.67
C PRO A 328 -24.24 -4.50 -19.81
N VAL A 329 -23.84 -5.12 -18.70
CA VAL A 329 -22.98 -6.32 -18.71
C VAL A 329 -23.60 -7.49 -19.50
N SER A 330 -24.91 -7.70 -19.37
CA SER A 330 -25.63 -8.81 -20.01
C SER A 330 -25.71 -8.74 -21.55
N ILE A 331 -25.34 -7.60 -22.15
CA ILE A 331 -25.24 -7.45 -23.61
C ILE A 331 -23.79 -7.68 -24.05
N ALA A 332 -22.81 -7.22 -23.26
CA ALA A 332 -21.39 -7.42 -23.54
C ALA A 332 -21.01 -8.91 -23.69
N GLU A 333 -21.63 -9.80 -22.91
CA GLU A 333 -21.40 -11.25 -23.03
C GLU A 333 -21.83 -11.80 -24.40
N GLN A 334 -22.95 -11.32 -24.95
CA GLN A 334 -23.48 -11.75 -26.26
C GLN A 334 -22.68 -11.19 -27.45
N ASP A 335 -22.11 -9.99 -27.30
CA ASP A 335 -21.23 -9.37 -28.30
C ASP A 335 -19.83 -10.00 -28.32
N ILE A 336 -19.31 -10.44 -27.16
CA ILE A 336 -17.96 -11.03 -27.02
C ILE A 336 -17.89 -12.45 -27.60
N GLU A 337 -18.96 -13.25 -27.50
CA GLU A 337 -18.98 -14.61 -28.08
C GLU A 337 -18.97 -14.62 -29.63
N GLN A 338 -19.27 -13.49 -30.28
CA GLN A 338 -19.21 -13.31 -31.74
C GLN A 338 -17.79 -12.90 -32.24
N GLY A 339 -16.75 -13.21 -31.45
CA GLY A 339 -15.37 -12.77 -31.66
C GLY A 339 -14.80 -13.06 -33.06
N VAL A 340 -14.34 -11.99 -33.73
CA VAL A 340 -13.83 -12.00 -35.11
C VAL A 340 -12.60 -12.92 -35.25
N GLY A 341 -12.75 -14.03 -35.99
CA GLY A 341 -11.68 -15.00 -36.27
C GLY A 341 -10.62 -14.57 -37.30
N SER A 342 -10.14 -13.31 -37.23
CA SER A 342 -9.19 -12.74 -38.20
C SER A 342 -7.78 -12.57 -37.62
N LYS A 343 -6.76 -12.73 -38.49
CA LYS A 343 -5.33 -12.56 -38.18
C LYS A 343 -4.91 -11.08 -38.20
N ALA A 344 -5.61 -10.23 -37.45
CA ALA A 344 -5.31 -8.79 -37.35
C ALA A 344 -4.28 -8.49 -36.26
N ASN A 345 -3.48 -7.43 -36.45
CA ASN A 345 -2.61 -6.89 -35.41
C ASN A 345 -3.43 -6.25 -34.28
N THR A 346 -2.87 -6.19 -33.07
CA THR A 346 -3.58 -5.68 -31.88
C THR A 346 -4.16 -4.28 -32.08
N GLU A 347 -3.43 -3.37 -32.73
CA GLU A 347 -3.91 -2.01 -33.00
C GLU A 347 -5.03 -1.96 -34.05
N GLU A 348 -4.94 -2.81 -35.08
CA GLU A 348 -5.98 -2.95 -36.11
C GLU A 348 -7.27 -3.49 -35.49
N ALA A 349 -7.17 -4.52 -34.63
CA ALA A 349 -8.29 -5.06 -33.89
C ALA A 349 -8.95 -4.00 -32.98
N ILE A 350 -8.15 -3.20 -32.25
CA ILE A 350 -8.67 -2.08 -31.44
C ILE A 350 -9.37 -1.04 -32.33
N ASN A 351 -8.77 -0.67 -33.47
CA ASN A 351 -9.35 0.31 -34.40
C ASN A 351 -10.67 -0.21 -35.03
N ILE A 352 -10.75 -1.50 -35.38
CA ILE A 352 -11.96 -2.16 -35.86
C ILE A 352 -13.06 -2.14 -34.78
N LEU A 353 -12.73 -2.53 -33.54
CA LEU A 353 -13.71 -2.56 -32.44
C LEU A 353 -14.19 -1.15 -32.06
N VAL A 354 -13.31 -0.16 -31.97
CA VAL A 354 -13.69 1.25 -31.71
C VAL A 354 -14.57 1.80 -32.84
N LYS A 355 -14.27 1.47 -34.11
CA LYS A 355 -15.11 1.86 -35.25
C LYS A 355 -16.48 1.16 -35.23
N SER A 356 -16.51 -0.14 -34.92
CA SER A 356 -17.73 -0.92 -34.76
C SER A 356 -18.61 -0.33 -33.66
N TYR A 357 -18.06 -0.07 -32.47
CA TYR A 357 -18.78 0.57 -31.38
C TYR A 357 -19.31 1.95 -31.77
N LYS A 358 -18.50 2.83 -32.38
CA LYS A 358 -18.96 4.16 -32.85
C LYS A 358 -20.05 4.11 -33.94
N SER A 359 -20.19 2.99 -34.66
CA SER A 359 -21.27 2.76 -35.64
C SER A 359 -22.44 1.93 -35.09
N SER A 360 -22.35 1.44 -33.86
CA SER A 360 -23.39 0.61 -33.22
C SER A 360 -24.61 1.42 -32.80
N LEU A 361 -25.78 0.76 -32.80
CA LEU A 361 -27.00 1.29 -32.18
C LEU A 361 -26.78 1.61 -30.69
N THR A 362 -25.96 0.80 -30.00
CA THR A 362 -25.58 0.99 -28.59
C THR A 362 -24.92 2.35 -28.37
N SER A 363 -23.93 2.73 -29.17
CA SER A 363 -23.29 4.07 -29.05
C SER A 363 -24.31 5.21 -29.20
N ASN A 364 -25.23 5.10 -30.16
CA ASN A 364 -26.26 6.12 -30.38
C ASN A 364 -27.25 6.20 -29.20
N GLN A 365 -27.67 5.05 -28.65
CA GLN A 365 -28.51 4.98 -27.44
C GLN A 365 -27.82 5.59 -26.23
N ILE A 366 -26.52 5.33 -26.01
CA ILE A 366 -25.75 5.91 -24.90
C ILE A 366 -25.60 7.42 -25.07
N GLN A 367 -25.36 7.93 -26.29
CA GLN A 367 -25.33 9.38 -26.56
C GLN A 367 -26.69 10.04 -26.28
N GLN A 368 -27.80 9.42 -26.69
CA GLN A 368 -29.14 9.91 -26.40
C GLN A 368 -29.43 9.89 -24.88
N GLN A 369 -29.09 8.82 -24.17
CA GLN A 369 -29.28 8.73 -22.72
C GLN A 369 -28.43 9.77 -21.96
N VAL A 370 -27.19 10.01 -22.38
CA VAL A 370 -26.38 11.12 -21.85
C VAL A 370 -27.10 12.45 -22.06
N PHE A 371 -27.62 12.72 -23.27
CA PHE A 371 -28.35 13.96 -23.58
C PHE A 371 -29.63 14.12 -22.73
N GLU A 372 -30.43 13.06 -22.58
CA GLU A 372 -31.63 13.05 -21.73
C GLU A 372 -31.31 13.29 -20.25
N ILE A 373 -30.25 12.65 -19.72
CA ILE A 373 -29.79 12.86 -18.34
C ILE A 373 -29.26 14.29 -18.16
N CYS A 374 -28.57 14.86 -19.16
CA CYS A 374 -28.10 16.25 -19.12
C CYS A 374 -29.25 17.27 -19.09
N GLN A 375 -30.40 16.98 -19.71
CA GLN A 375 -31.58 17.84 -19.61
C GLN A 375 -32.30 17.74 -18.25
N ARG A 376 -32.17 16.63 -17.52
CA ARG A 376 -32.71 16.46 -16.17
C ARG A 376 -31.91 17.27 -15.16
N HIS A 377 -32.28 18.55 -15.02
CA HIS A 377 -31.74 19.48 -14.03
C HIS A 377 -32.09 19.04 -12.60
N GLY A 378 -31.28 18.16 -12.02
CA GLY A 378 -31.48 17.68 -10.66
C GLY A 378 -31.19 18.76 -9.60
N GLY A 379 -31.44 18.42 -8.34
CA GLY A 379 -31.12 19.27 -7.20
C GLY A 379 -29.62 19.58 -7.09
N THR A 380 -29.31 20.82 -6.74
CA THR A 380 -27.95 21.36 -6.54
C THR A 380 -27.24 20.64 -5.39
N MET A 381 -25.95 20.30 -5.53
CA MET A 381 -25.23 19.56 -4.49
C MET A 381 -24.82 20.49 -3.34
N GLU A 382 -25.28 20.19 -2.11
CA GLU A 382 -24.85 20.93 -0.91
C GLU A 382 -23.34 20.78 -0.69
N LYS A 383 -22.61 21.90 -0.73
CA LYS A 383 -21.15 21.94 -0.57
C LYS A 383 -20.69 21.75 0.88
N LYS A 384 -20.86 20.53 1.42
CA LYS A 384 -20.48 20.14 2.79
C LYS A 384 -18.97 19.84 2.91
N GLY A 385 -18.14 20.87 2.73
CA GLY A 385 -16.70 20.85 3.07
C GLY A 385 -16.44 20.49 4.54
N SER A 386 -15.20 20.13 4.91
CA SER A 386 -14.89 19.49 6.21
C SER A 386 -15.59 20.16 7.40
N GLN A 387 -16.44 19.38 8.07
CA GLN A 387 -17.42 19.88 9.03
C GLN A 387 -16.92 19.85 10.49
N ALA A 388 -15.73 19.32 10.75
CA ALA A 388 -15.08 19.38 12.07
C ALA A 388 -14.41 20.75 12.28
N SER A 389 -14.54 21.34 13.48
CA SER A 389 -13.88 22.63 13.77
C SER A 389 -12.35 22.48 13.75
N PHE A 390 -11.62 23.55 13.47
CA PHE A 390 -10.13 23.54 13.48
C PHE A 390 -9.56 22.98 14.80
N ILE A 391 -10.11 23.41 15.95
CA ILE A 391 -9.69 22.93 17.27
C ILE A 391 -10.02 21.44 17.43
N THR A 392 -11.17 20.98 16.94
CA THR A 392 -11.54 19.56 16.91
C THR A 392 -10.57 18.75 16.06
N GLN A 393 -10.19 19.24 14.87
CA GLN A 393 -9.21 18.59 14.01
C GLN A 393 -7.86 18.47 14.73
N CYS A 394 -7.31 19.56 15.27
CA CYS A 394 -6.06 19.55 16.03
C CYS A 394 -6.08 18.52 17.18
N LEU A 395 -7.08 18.59 18.06
CA LEU A 395 -7.18 17.69 19.22
C LEU A 395 -7.32 16.20 18.83
N VAL A 396 -8.06 15.91 17.76
CA VAL A 396 -8.22 14.54 17.25
C VAL A 396 -6.93 14.03 16.61
N LEU A 397 -6.23 14.89 15.85
CA LEU A 397 -4.94 14.56 15.23
C LEU A 397 -3.83 14.37 16.26
N THR A 398 -3.71 15.25 17.27
CA THR A 398 -2.78 15.07 18.39
C THR A 398 -3.06 13.78 19.14
N ARG A 399 -4.33 13.46 19.44
CA ARG A 399 -4.68 12.19 20.12
C ARG A 399 -4.36 10.97 19.24
N ARG A 400 -4.63 11.02 17.94
CA ARG A 400 -4.33 9.94 16.99
C ARG A 400 -2.82 9.70 16.89
N SER A 401 -2.05 10.77 16.70
CA SER A 401 -0.59 10.74 16.62
C SER A 401 0.03 10.25 17.94
N PHE A 402 -0.40 10.76 19.10
CA PHE A 402 0.05 10.27 20.41
C PHE A 402 -0.17 8.75 20.59
N VAL A 403 -1.33 8.20 20.16
CA VAL A 403 -1.59 6.76 20.21
C VAL A 403 -0.73 5.97 19.21
N ASN A 404 -0.41 6.55 18.04
CA ASN A 404 0.55 5.98 17.09
C ASN A 404 1.94 5.88 17.74
N MET A 405 2.44 7.01 18.22
CA MET A 405 3.78 7.19 18.80
C MET A 405 4.02 6.37 20.08
N TYR A 406 3.00 6.20 20.93
CA TYR A 406 3.09 5.31 22.10
C TYR A 406 3.31 3.85 21.69
N ARG A 407 2.65 3.41 20.61
CA ARG A 407 2.59 2.01 20.18
C ARG A 407 3.70 1.61 19.21
N ASP A 408 4.37 2.59 18.59
CA ASP A 408 5.58 2.37 17.82
C ASP A 408 6.80 2.19 18.74
N LEU A 409 7.04 0.91 19.09
CA LEU A 409 8.20 0.46 19.84
C LEU A 409 9.52 0.59 19.06
N GLY A 410 9.47 0.58 17.73
CA GLY A 410 10.64 0.69 16.86
C GLY A 410 11.17 2.13 16.78
N TYR A 411 10.30 3.12 16.94
CA TYR A 411 10.65 4.53 16.84
C TYR A 411 11.08 5.15 18.18
N TYR A 412 10.14 5.55 19.04
CA TYR A 412 10.45 6.41 20.19
C TYR A 412 11.19 5.65 21.29
N TRP A 413 10.83 4.39 21.52
CA TRP A 413 11.37 3.58 22.61
C TRP A 413 12.77 3.04 22.32
N LEU A 414 13.02 2.56 21.09
CA LEU A 414 14.37 2.19 20.65
C LEU A 414 15.31 3.40 20.63
N ARG A 415 14.84 4.55 20.12
CA ARG A 415 15.59 5.83 20.15
C ARG A 415 15.95 6.25 21.57
N LEU A 416 15.01 6.19 22.52
CA LEU A 416 15.27 6.45 23.94
C LEU A 416 16.35 5.51 24.53
N ALA A 417 16.25 4.20 24.27
CA ALA A 417 17.23 3.23 24.77
C ALA A 417 18.64 3.47 24.21
N ILE A 418 18.76 3.78 22.91
CA ILE A 418 20.02 4.15 22.26
C ILE A 418 20.59 5.43 22.88
N TYR A 419 19.75 6.46 23.12
CA TYR A 419 20.20 7.73 23.69
C TYR A 419 20.67 7.58 25.15
N ILE A 420 19.98 6.77 25.95
CA ILE A 420 20.40 6.43 27.32
C ILE A 420 21.79 5.76 27.29
N ALA A 421 22.00 4.78 26.41
CA ALA A 421 23.31 4.11 26.28
C ALA A 421 24.42 5.10 25.86
N LEU A 422 24.14 5.97 24.89
CA LEU A 422 25.10 6.99 24.43
C LEU A 422 25.45 8.00 25.52
N CYS A 423 24.45 8.56 26.22
CA CYS A 423 24.69 9.52 27.31
C CYS A 423 25.37 8.87 28.52
N LEU A 424 25.16 7.57 28.77
CA LEU A 424 25.92 6.82 29.75
C LEU A 424 27.39 6.70 29.34
N CYS A 425 27.69 6.33 28.08
CA CYS A 425 29.06 6.27 27.56
C CYS A 425 29.77 7.63 27.61
N VAL A 426 29.10 8.72 27.21
CA VAL A 426 29.68 10.08 27.30
C VAL A 426 29.87 10.48 28.78
N GLY A 427 28.90 10.19 29.63
CA GLY A 427 28.95 10.50 31.06
C GLY A 427 30.05 9.74 31.81
N THR A 428 30.39 8.51 31.40
CA THR A 428 31.51 7.75 32.00
C THR A 428 32.87 8.16 31.43
N ILE A 429 32.97 8.54 30.14
CA ILE A 429 34.21 9.08 29.55
C ILE A 429 34.60 10.41 30.19
N PHE A 430 33.62 11.28 30.48
CA PHE A 430 33.82 12.59 31.10
C PHE A 430 33.48 12.60 32.60
N HIS A 431 33.56 11.47 33.29
CA HIS A 431 33.14 11.34 34.69
C HIS A 431 33.96 12.26 35.64
N ASP A 432 33.25 13.15 36.35
CA ASP A 432 33.79 14.15 37.29
C ASP A 432 35.06 14.89 36.80
N ILE A 433 34.90 15.78 35.81
CA ILE A 433 36.02 16.51 35.16
C ILE A 433 36.84 17.38 36.16
N GLY A 434 36.28 17.70 37.33
CA GLY A 434 36.93 18.59 38.30
C GLY A 434 37.07 20.04 37.80
N SER A 435 38.01 20.80 38.38
CA SER A 435 38.17 22.26 38.16
C SER A 435 39.60 22.67 37.77
N THR A 436 40.32 21.84 37.02
CA THR A 436 41.66 22.15 36.50
C THR A 436 41.57 23.05 35.25
N TYR A 437 42.67 23.65 34.80
CA TYR A 437 42.66 24.42 33.54
C TYR A 437 42.19 23.57 32.33
N GLY A 438 42.61 22.31 32.24
CA GLY A 438 42.13 21.37 31.21
C GLY A 438 40.64 21.03 31.29
N SER A 439 40.01 21.19 32.48
CA SER A 439 38.57 20.97 32.63
C SER A 439 37.71 21.97 31.83
N ILE A 440 38.24 23.15 31.51
CA ILE A 440 37.54 24.18 30.72
C ILE A 440 37.23 23.63 29.31
N GLN A 441 38.25 23.13 28.61
CA GLN A 441 38.09 22.55 27.28
C GLN A 441 37.26 21.26 27.33
N ALA A 442 37.44 20.43 28.35
CA ALA A 442 36.68 19.18 28.51
C ALA A 442 35.18 19.42 28.75
N ARG A 443 34.81 20.37 29.63
CA ARG A 443 33.41 20.78 29.85
C ARG A 443 32.78 21.32 28.56
N GLY A 444 33.46 22.23 27.85
CA GLY A 444 32.96 22.76 26.58
C GLY A 444 32.82 21.70 25.48
N SER A 445 33.74 20.74 25.42
CA SER A 445 33.69 19.62 24.46
C SER A 445 32.60 18.61 24.78
N MET A 446 32.36 18.30 26.07
CA MET A 446 31.27 17.43 26.52
C MET A 446 29.90 18.05 26.16
N LEU A 447 29.69 19.32 26.50
CA LEU A 447 28.43 20.02 26.22
C LEU A 447 28.11 20.02 24.72
N MET A 448 29.14 20.31 23.91
CA MET A 448 29.08 20.19 22.45
C MET A 448 28.73 18.79 21.97
N PHE A 449 29.42 17.76 22.47
CA PHE A 449 29.20 16.39 22.03
C PHE A 449 27.79 15.90 22.37
N VAL A 450 27.30 16.19 23.58
CA VAL A 450 25.92 15.86 23.98
C VAL A 450 24.90 16.58 23.09
N ALA A 451 25.05 17.89 22.86
CA ALA A 451 24.14 18.65 22.03
C ALA A 451 24.16 18.18 20.55
N ALA A 452 25.34 18.08 19.95
CA ALA A 452 25.52 17.73 18.55
C ALA A 452 25.19 16.26 18.24
N PHE A 453 25.64 15.31 19.07
CA PHE A 453 25.43 13.90 18.81
C PHE A 453 23.97 13.49 19.00
N LEU A 454 23.31 13.98 20.05
CA LEU A 454 21.89 13.69 20.27
C LEU A 454 21.00 14.33 19.18
N THR A 455 21.31 15.55 18.74
CA THR A 455 20.57 16.20 17.64
C THR A 455 20.83 15.54 16.29
N PHE A 456 22.06 15.12 15.98
CA PHE A 456 22.34 14.35 14.76
C PHE A 456 21.62 12.99 14.77
N MET A 457 21.62 12.29 15.91
CA MET A 457 20.87 11.05 16.09
C MET A 457 19.33 11.24 16.04
N ALA A 458 18.80 12.46 15.90
CA ALA A 458 17.38 12.69 15.67
C ALA A 458 16.94 12.37 14.22
N ILE A 459 17.89 12.37 13.28
CA ILE A 459 17.65 12.08 11.85
C ILE A 459 17.15 10.64 11.64
N GLY A 460 17.49 9.71 12.53
CA GLY A 460 16.92 8.34 12.53
C GLY A 460 15.38 8.30 12.67
N GLY A 461 14.75 9.41 13.05
CA GLY A 461 13.30 9.59 13.02
C GLY A 461 12.70 9.88 11.63
N PHE A 462 13.49 10.00 10.57
CA PHE A 462 12.95 10.39 9.27
C PHE A 462 11.88 9.46 8.67
N PRO A 463 12.01 8.12 8.67
CA PRO A 463 11.09 7.25 7.93
C PRO A 463 9.63 7.33 8.39
N SER A 464 9.37 7.47 9.70
CA SER A 464 7.99 7.59 10.21
C SER A 464 7.33 8.91 9.80
N PHE A 465 8.09 10.01 9.70
CA PHE A 465 7.55 11.26 9.16
C PHE A 465 7.18 11.14 7.67
N VAL A 466 7.89 10.31 6.89
CA VAL A 466 7.52 9.99 5.50
C VAL A 466 6.26 9.12 5.44
N GLU A 467 6.06 8.17 6.37
CA GLU A 467 4.81 7.40 6.47
C GLU A 467 3.60 8.29 6.86
N ASP A 468 3.75 9.12 7.90
CA ASP A 468 2.70 10.07 8.32
C ASP A 468 2.41 11.11 7.22
N MET A 469 3.41 11.54 6.43
CA MET A 469 3.21 12.43 5.27
C MET A 469 2.40 11.75 4.15
N LYS A 470 2.65 10.48 3.84
CA LYS A 470 1.87 9.72 2.84
C LYS A 470 0.40 9.54 3.25
N ILE A 471 0.16 9.35 4.54
CA ILE A 471 -1.20 9.28 5.10
C ILE A 471 -1.85 10.67 5.07
N PHE A 472 -1.09 11.73 5.42
CA PHE A 472 -1.55 13.11 5.30
C PHE A 472 -1.96 13.48 3.87
N GLU A 473 -1.13 13.23 2.84
CA GLU A 473 -1.47 13.56 1.44
C GLU A 473 -2.78 12.89 0.99
N ARG A 474 -2.99 11.60 1.32
CA ARG A 474 -4.26 10.89 1.04
C ARG A 474 -5.44 11.57 1.73
N GLU A 475 -5.39 11.74 3.06
CA GLU A 475 -6.49 12.31 3.83
C GLU A 475 -6.77 13.77 3.47
N ARG A 476 -5.75 14.50 3.00
CA ARG A 476 -5.82 15.89 2.54
C ARG A 476 -6.48 16.01 1.17
N LEU A 477 -6.15 15.11 0.22
CA LEU A 477 -6.82 14.99 -1.08
C LEU A 477 -8.29 14.56 -0.91
N ASN A 478 -8.55 13.66 0.04
CA ASN A 478 -9.91 13.27 0.43
C ASN A 478 -10.53 14.24 1.45
N GLY A 479 -9.98 15.44 1.65
CA GLY A 479 -10.64 16.57 2.31
C GLY A 479 -10.91 16.45 3.81
N HIS A 480 -10.33 15.47 4.52
CA HIS A 480 -10.63 15.22 5.94
C HIS A 480 -10.33 16.43 6.84
N TYR A 481 -9.16 17.05 6.67
CA TYR A 481 -8.67 18.19 7.47
C TYR A 481 -7.65 19.04 6.69
N GLY A 482 -7.32 20.22 7.22
CA GLY A 482 -6.39 21.16 6.57
C GLY A 482 -4.94 21.11 7.08
N VAL A 483 -3.99 21.56 6.25
CA VAL A 483 -2.54 21.63 6.54
C VAL A 483 -2.24 22.18 7.95
N ALA A 484 -2.87 23.29 8.34
CA ALA A 484 -2.59 23.92 9.63
C ALA A 484 -2.98 23.03 10.82
N ALA A 485 -4.03 22.21 10.70
CA ALA A 485 -4.45 21.30 11.76
C ALA A 485 -3.51 20.10 11.88
N PHE A 486 -2.92 19.65 10.76
CA PHE A 486 -1.85 18.65 10.74
C PHE A 486 -0.59 19.16 11.45
N VAL A 487 -0.07 20.33 11.05
CA VAL A 487 1.16 20.90 11.61
C VAL A 487 1.02 21.16 13.11
N VAL A 488 -0.09 21.76 13.55
CA VAL A 488 -0.36 21.97 14.98
C VAL A 488 -0.56 20.64 15.70
N GLY A 489 -1.36 19.73 15.13
CA GLY A 489 -1.68 18.43 15.70
C GLY A 489 -0.44 17.58 15.99
N ASN A 490 0.47 17.50 15.02
CA ASN A 490 1.73 16.75 15.12
C ASN A 490 2.76 17.42 16.05
N THR A 491 2.79 18.75 16.09
CA THR A 491 3.71 19.49 16.98
C THR A 491 3.37 19.28 18.45
N PHE A 492 2.08 19.14 18.80
CA PHE A 492 1.67 18.87 20.19
C PHE A 492 1.78 17.40 20.60
N SER A 493 1.76 16.44 19.66
CA SER A 493 1.93 15.01 20.00
C SER A 493 3.40 14.65 20.25
N SER A 494 4.37 15.30 19.61
CA SER A 494 5.80 15.01 19.81
C SER A 494 6.40 15.51 21.12
N LEU A 495 5.91 16.63 21.67
CA LEU A 495 6.45 17.25 22.91
C LEU A 495 6.73 16.27 24.05
N PRO A 496 5.78 15.41 24.52
CA PRO A 496 6.05 14.52 25.66
C PRO A 496 7.16 13.49 25.38
N TYR A 497 7.28 13.01 24.14
CA TYR A 497 8.31 12.03 23.79
C TYR A 497 9.68 12.70 23.61
N LEU A 498 9.74 13.87 22.96
CA LEU A 498 10.97 14.67 22.89
C LEU A 498 11.44 15.09 24.27
N LEU A 499 10.52 15.41 25.20
CA LEU A 499 10.86 15.76 26.58
C LEU A 499 11.48 14.56 27.32
N ILE A 500 10.91 13.35 27.20
CA ILE A 500 11.49 12.14 27.79
C ILE A 500 12.87 11.81 27.17
N ILE A 501 13.00 11.95 25.85
CA ILE A 501 14.22 11.65 25.07
C ILE A 501 15.34 12.69 25.29
N SER A 502 15.03 13.90 25.71
CA SER A 502 16.03 14.91 26.11
C SER A 502 16.34 14.86 27.61
N LEU A 503 15.32 14.76 28.47
CA LEU A 503 15.46 14.86 29.92
C LEU A 503 16.19 13.65 30.53
N ILE A 504 15.83 12.41 30.18
CA ILE A 504 16.43 11.22 30.82
C ILE A 504 17.91 11.07 30.41
N PRO A 505 18.28 11.06 29.11
CA PRO A 505 19.68 10.96 28.72
C PRO A 505 20.48 12.21 29.11
N GLY A 506 19.88 13.40 29.01
CA GLY A 506 20.47 14.66 29.44
C GLY A 506 20.83 14.67 30.92
N ALA A 507 19.94 14.20 31.80
CA ALA A 507 20.23 14.07 33.23
C ALA A 507 21.39 13.11 33.52
N ILE A 508 21.43 11.96 32.85
CA ILE A 508 22.53 10.99 32.98
C ILE A 508 23.87 11.65 32.60
N ALA A 509 23.93 12.33 31.46
CA ALA A 509 25.12 13.05 31.03
C ALA A 509 25.50 14.21 31.98
N TYR A 510 24.53 14.97 32.48
CA TYR A 510 24.76 16.14 33.34
C TYR A 510 25.38 15.76 34.69
N TYR A 511 24.78 14.79 35.38
CA TYR A 511 25.16 14.46 36.76
C TYR A 511 26.41 13.57 36.85
N LEU A 512 26.67 12.68 35.88
CA LEU A 512 27.91 11.87 35.85
C LEU A 512 29.16 12.73 35.64
N VAL A 513 29.04 13.83 34.88
CA VAL A 513 30.16 14.66 34.45
C VAL A 513 30.60 15.70 35.51
N GLY A 514 29.76 15.98 36.49
CA GLY A 514 30.06 16.98 37.53
C GLY A 514 29.91 18.42 37.04
N LEU A 515 28.90 18.70 36.22
CA LEU A 515 28.45 20.05 35.85
C LEU A 515 27.80 20.78 37.04
N GLN A 516 27.52 22.08 36.92
CA GLN A 516 27.04 22.92 38.04
C GLN A 516 25.75 22.38 38.70
N LYS A 517 25.85 21.85 39.92
CA LYS A 517 24.79 21.07 40.61
C LYS A 517 23.53 21.84 41.06
N SER A 518 23.30 23.06 40.59
CA SER A 518 22.09 23.84 40.94
C SER A 518 20.90 23.43 40.08
N VAL A 519 19.70 23.51 40.66
CA VAL A 519 18.43 23.19 39.98
C VAL A 519 18.22 24.10 38.76
N ASP A 520 18.55 25.39 38.85
CA ASP A 520 18.37 26.35 37.77
C ASP A 520 19.27 26.04 36.56
N HIS A 521 20.53 25.67 36.82
CA HIS A 521 21.51 25.34 35.79
C HIS A 521 21.15 24.01 35.11
N PHE A 522 20.68 23.00 35.86
CA PHE A 522 20.15 21.76 35.28
C PHE A 522 18.86 21.99 34.48
N ALA A 523 17.92 22.78 35.01
CA ALA A 523 16.65 23.07 34.35
C ALA A 523 16.86 23.80 33.02
N TYR A 524 17.76 24.81 32.99
CA TYR A 524 18.16 25.49 31.77
C TYR A 524 18.81 24.54 30.76
N PHE A 525 19.76 23.69 31.21
CA PHE A 525 20.41 22.68 30.36
C PHE A 525 19.42 21.70 29.72
N ALA A 526 18.50 21.14 30.50
CA ALA A 526 17.49 20.21 30.01
C ALA A 526 16.50 20.88 29.04
N LEU A 527 16.06 22.11 29.35
CA LEU A 527 15.19 22.90 28.48
C LEU A 527 15.87 23.26 27.15
N LEU A 528 17.16 23.58 27.18
CA LEU A 528 17.95 23.89 25.99
C LEU A 528 18.13 22.66 25.09
N LEU A 529 18.45 21.48 25.65
CA LEU A 529 18.47 20.21 24.89
C LEU A 529 17.10 19.88 24.28
N PHE A 530 16.00 20.12 25.01
CA PHE A 530 14.65 19.91 24.51
C PHE A 530 14.31 20.80 23.31
N VAL A 531 14.67 22.10 23.34
CA VAL A 531 14.47 23.00 22.20
C VAL A 531 15.33 22.60 21.00
N CYS A 532 16.58 22.19 21.21
CA CYS A 532 17.44 21.65 20.15
C CYS A 532 16.84 20.40 19.49
N MET A 533 16.19 19.52 20.25
CA MET A 533 15.43 18.38 19.71
C MET A 533 14.22 18.82 18.87
N MET A 534 13.45 19.80 19.35
CA MET A 534 12.32 20.35 18.61
C MET A 534 12.77 21.01 17.29
N LEU A 535 13.93 21.65 17.26
CA LEU A 535 14.50 22.27 16.06
C LEU A 535 14.82 21.25 14.98
N VAL A 536 15.55 20.17 15.31
CA VAL A 536 15.86 19.13 14.31
C VAL A 536 14.62 18.36 13.89
N GLU A 537 13.66 18.09 14.78
CA GLU A 537 12.37 17.53 14.35
C GLU A 537 11.65 18.45 13.35
N SER A 538 11.70 19.77 13.57
CA SER A 538 11.12 20.75 12.65
C SER A 538 11.82 20.77 11.29
N LEU A 539 13.16 20.65 11.29
CA LEU A 539 13.99 20.57 10.09
C LEU A 539 13.71 19.28 9.30
N MET A 540 13.69 18.12 9.96
CA MET A 540 13.34 16.85 9.30
C MET A 540 11.90 16.83 8.80
N MET A 541 10.97 17.49 9.52
CA MET A 541 9.65 17.92 9.04
C MET A 541 9.70 18.52 7.62
N ILE A 542 10.48 19.59 7.47
CA ILE A 542 10.66 20.30 6.19
C ILE A 542 11.21 19.36 5.11
N VAL A 543 12.29 18.62 5.39
CA VAL A 543 12.90 17.69 4.42
C VAL A 543 11.91 16.62 3.95
N ALA A 544 11.07 16.08 4.84
CA ALA A 544 10.04 15.08 4.52
C ALA A 544 8.90 15.61 3.64
N SER A 545 8.74 16.93 3.51
CA SER A 545 7.76 17.56 2.60
C SER A 545 8.33 17.92 1.22
N ILE A 546 9.65 17.77 1.02
CA ILE A 546 10.36 18.13 -0.21
C ILE A 546 10.88 16.89 -0.93
N VAL A 547 11.53 15.96 -0.20
CA VAL A 547 12.23 14.82 -0.80
C VAL A 547 11.25 13.64 -0.96
N PRO A 548 11.12 13.03 -2.16
CA PRO A 548 10.16 11.94 -2.39
C PRO A 548 10.61 10.59 -1.79
N ASP A 549 11.92 10.39 -1.64
CA ASP A 549 12.53 9.18 -1.11
C ASP A 549 13.09 9.36 0.31
N PHE A 550 13.05 8.28 1.10
CA PHE A 550 13.47 8.30 2.50
C PHE A 550 14.99 8.25 2.69
N LEU A 551 15.74 7.59 1.80
CA LEU A 551 17.21 7.54 1.87
C LEU A 551 17.80 8.89 1.48
N MET A 552 17.33 9.48 0.37
CA MET A 552 17.72 10.82 -0.05
C MET A 552 17.42 11.87 1.02
N GLY A 553 16.29 11.75 1.73
CA GLY A 553 15.94 12.66 2.82
C GLY A 553 16.80 12.49 4.08
N ILE A 554 17.23 11.26 4.41
CA ILE A 554 18.23 11.02 5.48
C ILE A 554 19.57 11.65 5.11
N ILE A 555 20.05 11.46 3.87
CA ILE A 555 21.31 12.05 3.38
C ILE A 555 21.23 13.58 3.39
N THR A 556 20.14 14.15 2.89
CA THR A 556 19.90 15.61 2.86
C THR A 556 19.84 16.19 4.28
N GLY A 557 19.10 15.57 5.19
CA GLY A 557 19.01 15.99 6.58
C GLY A 557 20.35 15.93 7.31
N ALA A 558 21.12 14.86 7.11
CA ALA A 558 22.47 14.71 7.66
C ALA A 558 23.45 15.75 7.10
N GLY A 559 23.39 16.05 5.81
CA GLY A 559 24.18 17.11 5.18
C GLY A 559 23.88 18.48 5.78
N ILE A 560 22.61 18.87 5.85
CA ILE A 560 22.19 20.17 6.42
C ILE A 560 22.58 20.25 7.90
N GLN A 561 22.28 19.23 8.70
CA GLN A 561 22.60 19.19 10.13
C GLN A 561 24.12 19.24 10.37
N GLY A 562 24.92 18.51 9.56
CA GLY A 562 26.38 18.54 9.62
C GLY A 562 26.97 19.91 9.29
N VAL A 563 26.48 20.57 8.24
CA VAL A 563 26.91 21.93 7.88
C VAL A 563 26.50 22.96 8.96
N MET A 564 25.30 22.82 9.55
CA MET A 564 24.90 23.64 10.70
C MET A 564 25.74 23.36 11.95
N MET A 565 26.24 22.12 12.14
CA MET A 565 27.05 21.72 13.30
C MET A 565 28.48 22.24 13.20
N LEU A 566 29.10 22.19 12.01
CA LEU A 566 30.42 22.78 11.73
C LEU A 566 30.42 24.29 12.02
N ASN A 567 29.32 24.98 11.69
CA ASN A 567 29.13 26.41 11.95
C ASN A 567 28.67 26.73 13.38
N GLY A 568 28.68 25.78 14.32
CA GLY A 568 28.28 26.03 15.71
C GLY A 568 29.25 26.88 16.55
N GLY A 569 30.42 27.25 16.01
CA GLY A 569 31.43 28.04 16.74
C GLY A 569 32.37 27.24 17.66
N PHE A 570 32.38 25.91 17.56
CA PHE A 570 33.27 25.03 18.35
C PHE A 570 34.44 24.48 17.54
N PHE A 571 34.18 23.87 16.37
CA PHE A 571 35.23 23.34 15.48
C PHE A 571 36.18 24.42 14.97
N ARG A 572 35.69 25.66 14.90
CA ARG A 572 36.44 26.88 14.62
C ARG A 572 35.71 28.04 15.28
N LEU A 573 36.45 28.92 15.94
CA LEU A 573 35.87 30.01 16.72
C LEU A 573 35.29 31.12 15.81
N PRO A 574 34.29 31.89 16.28
CA PRO A 574 33.54 32.87 15.48
C PRO A 574 34.38 33.92 14.75
N ASP A 575 35.48 34.41 15.33
CA ASP A 575 36.35 35.39 14.68
C ASP A 575 37.26 34.79 13.61
N ASP A 576 37.62 33.51 13.74
CA ASP A 576 38.43 32.76 12.78
C ASP A 576 37.66 32.25 11.56
N LEU A 577 36.33 32.39 11.54
CA LEU A 577 35.47 31.98 10.42
C LEU A 577 35.61 32.92 9.21
N PRO A 578 35.81 32.39 7.97
CA PRO A 578 35.88 33.23 6.78
C PRO A 578 34.60 34.04 6.55
N LYS A 579 34.76 35.35 6.34
CA LYS A 579 33.67 36.33 6.41
C LYS A 579 32.50 36.13 5.42
N PRO A 580 32.69 35.87 4.12
CA PRO A 580 31.63 36.06 3.11
C PRO A 580 30.62 34.90 2.95
N PHE A 581 30.76 33.81 3.71
CA PHE A 581 29.80 32.70 3.69
C PHE A 581 29.65 32.04 5.07
N TRP A 582 30.78 31.59 5.64
CA TRP A 582 30.79 30.86 6.90
C TRP A 582 30.39 31.75 8.09
N ARG A 583 31.03 32.93 8.24
CA ARG A 583 30.63 33.88 9.30
C ARG A 583 29.33 34.60 8.99
N TYR A 584 29.09 34.96 7.73
CA TYR A 584 27.84 35.57 7.26
C TYR A 584 27.39 34.89 5.96
N PRO A 585 26.20 34.25 5.90
CA PRO A 585 25.17 34.17 6.93
C PRO A 585 25.26 32.91 7.83
N MET A 586 26.06 31.90 7.49
CA MET A 586 25.86 30.52 7.99
C MET A 586 25.96 30.39 9.52
N TYR A 587 26.92 31.05 10.17
CA TYR A 587 27.06 31.09 11.64
C TYR A 587 25.82 31.62 12.37
N TYR A 588 25.06 32.55 11.77
CA TYR A 588 23.86 33.13 12.39
C TYR A 588 22.57 32.34 12.09
N ILE A 589 22.57 31.55 11.00
CA ILE A 589 21.48 30.61 10.65
C ILE A 589 21.60 29.31 11.47
N ALA A 590 22.83 28.87 11.75
CA ALA A 590 23.09 27.65 12.51
C ALA A 590 22.58 27.77 13.96
N PHE A 591 21.48 27.08 14.28
CA PHE A 591 20.91 27.09 15.64
C PHE A 591 21.92 26.64 16.71
N HIS A 592 22.88 25.78 16.33
CA HIS A 592 23.99 25.39 17.20
C HIS A 592 24.74 26.58 17.80
N LYS A 593 24.88 27.73 17.11
CA LYS A 593 25.47 28.96 17.68
C LYS A 593 24.86 29.29 19.05
N TYR A 594 23.55 29.52 19.07
CA TYR A 594 22.82 29.98 20.26
C TYR A 594 22.70 28.85 21.29
N ALA A 595 22.64 27.59 20.84
CA ALA A 595 22.71 26.44 21.74
C ALA A 595 24.06 26.42 22.49
N ASN A 596 25.17 26.58 21.78
CA ASN A 596 26.51 26.50 22.34
C ASN A 596 26.82 27.70 23.25
N GLN A 597 26.49 28.93 22.79
CA GLN A 597 26.56 30.12 23.64
C GLN A 597 25.70 29.96 24.91
N GLY A 598 24.49 29.41 24.77
CA GLY A 598 23.60 29.10 25.90
C GLY A 598 24.18 28.07 26.88
N PHE A 599 24.74 26.95 26.38
CA PHE A 599 25.38 25.93 27.22
C PHE A 599 26.61 26.47 27.94
N TYR A 600 27.48 27.22 27.24
CA TYR A 600 28.69 27.77 27.83
C TYR A 600 28.38 28.84 28.87
N LYS A 601 27.50 29.81 28.58
CA LYS A 601 27.02 30.78 29.58
C LYS A 601 26.48 30.04 30.80
N ASN A 602 25.65 29.02 30.60
CA ASN A 602 25.04 28.28 31.69
C ASN A 602 25.98 27.41 32.54
N GLU A 603 27.18 27.06 32.08
CA GLU A 603 28.13 26.25 32.86
C GLU A 603 29.30 27.08 33.43
N PHE A 604 29.71 28.15 32.74
CA PHE A 604 30.85 28.97 33.15
C PHE A 604 30.45 30.20 33.99
N GLU A 605 29.21 30.71 33.88
CA GLU A 605 28.73 31.78 34.77
C GLU A 605 28.88 31.37 36.26
N GLY A 606 29.60 32.18 37.04
CA GLY A 606 29.83 31.94 38.47
C GLY A 606 30.97 30.97 38.81
N LEU A 607 31.71 30.42 37.84
CA LEU A 607 32.91 29.61 38.11
C LEU A 607 34.21 30.42 38.06
N THR A 608 35.25 29.89 38.72
CA THR A 608 36.63 30.39 38.67
C THR A 608 37.60 29.22 38.56
N PHE A 609 38.58 29.31 37.66
CA PHE A 609 39.55 28.23 37.39
C PHE A 609 41.00 28.70 37.62
N PRO A 610 41.94 27.83 37.97
CA PRO A 610 43.36 28.19 38.08
C PRO A 610 43.93 28.54 36.69
N SER A 611 44.76 29.59 36.62
CA SER A 611 45.46 29.97 35.39
C SER A 611 46.50 28.93 34.94
N GLN A 612 46.78 28.88 33.64
CA GLN A 612 47.85 28.07 33.05
C GLN A 612 49.25 28.61 33.39
N ALA A 613 49.37 29.92 33.63
CA ALA A 613 50.57 30.49 34.23
C ALA A 613 50.54 30.25 35.74
N GLY A 614 51.55 29.55 36.28
CA GLY A 614 51.57 28.98 37.63
C GLY A 614 51.67 29.97 38.81
N GLY A 615 50.80 30.98 38.87
CA GLY A 615 50.59 31.88 40.00
C GLY A 615 49.20 31.71 40.62
N GLN A 616 48.93 32.44 41.70
CA GLN A 616 47.64 32.38 42.43
C GLN A 616 46.48 33.09 41.71
N THR A 617 46.63 33.48 40.43
CA THR A 617 45.57 34.12 39.65
C THR A 617 44.56 33.08 39.17
N SER A 618 43.33 33.18 39.68
CA SER A 618 42.18 32.48 39.12
C SER A 618 41.59 33.28 37.95
N ILE A 619 41.29 32.61 36.85
CA ILE A 619 40.59 33.16 35.69
C ILE A 619 39.08 33.03 35.95
N SER A 620 38.33 34.10 35.68
CA SER A 620 36.88 34.10 35.85
C SER A 620 36.15 33.39 34.69
N GLY A 621 34.99 32.80 34.96
CA GLY A 621 34.15 32.19 33.94
C GLY A 621 33.69 33.16 32.85
N GLU A 622 33.44 34.44 33.19
CA GLU A 622 33.15 35.48 32.18
C GLU A 622 34.33 35.77 31.25
N GLU A 623 35.55 35.78 31.79
CA GLU A 623 36.77 35.97 31.02
C GLU A 623 37.04 34.77 30.10
N ILE A 624 36.79 33.54 30.58
CA ILE A 624 36.80 32.32 29.76
C ILE A 624 35.78 32.40 28.62
N LEU A 625 34.55 32.84 28.90
CA LEU A 625 33.50 33.00 27.89
C LEU A 625 33.90 34.00 26.79
N ARG A 626 34.53 35.12 27.15
CA ARG A 626 34.96 36.15 26.20
C ARG A 626 36.24 35.77 25.44
N SER A 627 37.24 35.21 26.11
CA SER A 627 38.59 34.99 25.55
C SER A 627 38.79 33.61 24.91
N VAL A 628 38.26 32.54 25.53
CA VAL A 628 38.44 31.16 25.05
C VAL A 628 37.34 30.76 24.08
N TRP A 629 36.08 31.10 24.40
CA TRP A 629 34.91 30.69 23.60
C TRP A 629 34.32 31.80 22.71
N GLN A 630 34.86 33.03 22.77
CA GLN A 630 34.41 34.20 21.96
C GLN A 630 32.87 34.41 22.00
N VAL A 631 32.27 34.24 23.17
CA VAL A 631 30.80 34.30 23.37
C VAL A 631 30.31 35.74 23.44
N GLU A 632 29.16 36.01 22.80
CA GLU A 632 28.45 37.29 22.87
C GLU A 632 27.86 37.53 24.28
N MET A 633 28.64 38.21 25.13
CA MET A 633 28.24 38.60 26.50
C MET A 633 27.37 39.87 26.55
N GLY A 634 26.90 40.37 25.41
CA GLY A 634 26.00 41.54 25.34
C GLY A 634 24.57 41.26 25.83
N TYR A 635 24.22 39.98 26.07
CA TYR A 635 22.90 39.55 26.51
C TYR A 635 22.97 38.23 27.30
N SER A 636 22.04 38.06 28.25
CA SER A 636 21.93 36.85 29.10
C SER A 636 21.52 35.60 28.30
N LYS A 637 21.91 34.41 28.79
CA LYS A 637 21.55 33.09 28.23
C LYS A 637 20.05 32.89 27.94
N TRP A 638 19.17 33.53 28.71
CA TRP A 638 17.72 33.49 28.45
C TRP A 638 17.33 34.04 27.07
N VAL A 639 18.12 34.95 26.49
CA VAL A 639 17.90 35.47 25.13
C VAL A 639 18.32 34.44 24.06
N ASP A 640 19.42 33.70 24.27
CA ASP A 640 19.79 32.57 23.39
C ASP A 640 18.67 31.53 23.33
N LEU A 641 18.11 31.16 24.49
CA LEU A 641 16.97 30.24 24.58
C LEU A 641 15.71 30.79 23.91
N ALA A 642 15.42 32.09 24.05
CA ALA A 642 14.28 32.74 23.40
C ALA A 642 14.44 32.78 21.87
N ILE A 643 15.66 33.02 21.35
CA ILE A 643 15.98 32.94 19.92
C ILE A 643 15.71 31.52 19.39
N LEU A 644 16.14 30.48 20.12
CA LEU A 644 15.93 29.09 19.72
C LEU A 644 14.44 28.70 19.72
N PHE A 645 13.64 29.15 20.70
CA PHE A 645 12.18 29.01 20.65
C PHE A 645 11.56 29.75 19.46
N GLY A 646 12.06 30.95 19.13
CA GLY A 646 11.69 31.67 17.92
C GLY A 646 12.00 30.87 16.64
N MET A 647 13.17 30.26 16.56
CA MET A 647 13.56 29.39 15.44
C MET A 647 12.65 28.16 15.30
N VAL A 648 12.18 27.54 16.41
CA VAL A 648 11.19 26.44 16.36
C VAL A 648 9.90 26.91 15.68
N ILE A 649 9.39 28.08 16.07
CA ILE A 649 8.18 28.66 15.49
C ILE A 649 8.41 28.97 14.00
N VAL A 650 9.54 29.58 13.65
CA VAL A 650 9.90 29.87 12.25
C VAL A 650 9.98 28.58 11.42
N TYR A 651 10.65 27.52 11.89
CA TYR A 651 10.75 26.26 11.14
C TYR A 651 9.38 25.57 10.99
N ARG A 652 8.49 25.61 12.01
CA ARG A 652 7.12 25.07 11.89
C ARG A 652 6.25 25.92 10.95
N LEU A 653 6.45 27.23 10.89
CA LEU A 653 5.81 28.12 9.91
C LEU A 653 6.36 27.92 8.49
N MET A 654 7.66 27.70 8.33
CA MET A 654 8.30 27.32 7.06
C MET A 654 7.74 25.99 6.55
N PHE A 655 7.63 24.96 7.40
CA PHE A 655 7.01 23.68 7.06
C PHE A 655 5.55 23.84 6.59
N LEU A 656 4.74 24.63 7.30
CA LEU A 656 3.37 24.96 6.91
C LEU A 656 3.32 25.74 5.58
N GLY A 657 4.25 26.68 5.38
CA GLY A 657 4.39 27.46 4.16
C GLY A 657 4.84 26.61 2.97
N ILE A 658 5.76 25.67 3.18
CA ILE A 658 6.28 24.74 2.17
C ILE A 658 5.17 23.76 1.77
N ILE A 659 4.45 23.12 2.69
CA ILE A 659 3.30 22.27 2.30
C ILE A 659 2.26 23.08 1.52
N LYS A 660 1.89 24.30 1.95
CA LYS A 660 0.96 25.16 1.19
C LYS A 660 1.50 25.63 -0.16
N THR A 661 2.81 25.75 -0.30
CA THR A 661 3.47 26.13 -1.55
C THR A 661 3.53 24.91 -2.47
N VAL A 662 3.90 23.74 -1.97
CA VAL A 662 3.82 22.45 -2.68
C VAL A 662 2.37 22.17 -3.12
N GLU A 663 1.34 22.39 -2.31
CA GLU A 663 -0.06 22.30 -2.76
C GLU A 663 -0.40 23.22 -3.95
N LYS A 664 0.26 24.39 -4.06
CA LYS A 664 0.07 25.37 -5.14
C LYS A 664 1.04 25.25 -6.31
N VAL A 665 2.18 24.60 -6.12
CA VAL A 665 3.35 24.64 -7.01
C VAL A 665 3.81 23.24 -7.43
N LYS A 666 3.49 22.15 -6.71
CA LYS A 666 3.49 20.77 -7.24
C LYS A 666 2.67 20.70 -8.55
N PRO A 667 1.50 21.38 -8.68
CA PRO A 667 0.82 21.52 -9.97
C PRO A 667 1.49 22.45 -11.01
N ILE A 668 2.50 23.25 -10.66
CA ILE A 668 3.21 24.11 -11.62
C ILE A 668 4.52 23.42 -12.05
N LEU A 669 5.35 23.02 -11.07
CA LEU A 669 6.61 22.32 -11.26
C LEU A 669 6.48 20.92 -11.85
N LYS A 670 5.35 20.21 -11.75
CA LYS A 670 5.11 18.98 -12.55
C LYS A 670 4.82 19.24 -14.04
N GLY A 671 4.79 20.52 -14.46
CA GLY A 671 4.97 20.91 -15.86
C GLY A 671 6.43 21.24 -16.22
N GLU A 672 7.37 21.14 -15.27
CA GLU A 672 8.74 21.65 -15.42
C GLU A 672 9.87 20.66 -15.09
N ILE A 673 9.68 19.83 -14.07
CA ILE A 673 10.65 18.83 -13.59
C ILE A 673 10.14 17.42 -13.98
N PRO A 674 10.95 16.56 -14.63
CA PRO A 674 10.56 15.19 -14.93
C PRO A 674 10.55 14.32 -13.66
N ASP A 675 9.71 13.28 -13.62
CA ASP A 675 9.82 12.23 -12.62
C ASP A 675 11.01 11.31 -12.96
N GLU A 676 11.89 11.04 -11.99
CA GLU A 676 13.12 10.23 -12.17
C GLU A 676 12.85 8.72 -12.37
N GLY A 677 11.60 8.30 -12.53
CA GLY A 677 11.21 6.87 -12.56
C GLY A 677 11.47 6.13 -13.87
N ASP A 678 11.61 6.83 -15.00
CA ASP A 678 11.60 6.25 -16.36
C ASP A 678 12.99 6.28 -17.06
N MET A 679 14.10 6.26 -16.32
CA MET A 679 15.48 6.25 -16.88
C MET A 679 16.25 4.92 -16.74
N GLU A 680 15.56 3.78 -16.81
CA GLU A 680 16.16 2.51 -17.24
C GLU A 680 15.64 2.12 -18.64
N GLY A 681 16.17 2.81 -19.67
CA GLY A 681 15.84 2.55 -21.07
C GLY A 681 16.69 3.37 -22.03
N ASP A 682 17.63 2.69 -22.71
CA ASP A 682 18.48 3.12 -23.82
C ASP A 682 19.12 4.53 -23.74
N MET A 683 20.41 4.55 -23.40
CA MET A 683 21.29 5.70 -23.60
C MET A 683 22.55 5.25 -24.35
N ASP A 684 22.56 5.45 -25.67
CA ASP A 684 23.75 5.23 -26.49
C ASP A 684 24.90 6.15 -26.06
N VAL A 685 26.12 5.61 -26.06
CA VAL A 685 27.31 6.31 -25.55
C VAL A 685 27.80 7.34 -26.56
N HIS A 686 27.30 8.57 -26.46
CA HIS A 686 27.99 9.74 -27.01
C HIS A 686 28.95 10.32 -25.96
N GLN A 687 30.24 10.02 -26.14
CA GLN A 687 31.32 10.53 -25.33
C GLN A 687 31.44 12.06 -25.47
N THR A 688 31.44 12.76 -24.34
CA THR A 688 31.77 14.18 -24.24
C THR A 688 32.95 14.32 -23.30
N ASP A 689 34.13 14.60 -23.87
CA ASP A 689 35.35 14.73 -23.10
C ASP A 689 35.31 16.03 -22.26
N VAL A 690 35.72 15.93 -20.99
CA VAL A 690 35.84 17.06 -20.07
C VAL A 690 37.21 17.02 -19.42
N ASP A 691 38.07 17.98 -19.76
CA ASP A 691 39.41 18.10 -19.19
C ASP A 691 39.37 18.32 -17.67
N MET A 692 40.03 17.42 -16.92
CA MET A 692 40.38 17.60 -15.51
C MET A 692 41.91 17.57 -15.33
N SER A 693 42.59 18.60 -15.83
CA SER A 693 44.05 18.76 -15.73
C SER A 693 44.53 19.22 -14.34
N ALA A 694 44.13 18.50 -13.28
CA ALA A 694 44.56 18.73 -11.90
C ALA A 694 44.30 17.53 -10.95
N ALA A 695 44.64 16.30 -11.36
CA ALA A 695 44.61 15.11 -10.50
C ALA A 695 45.93 14.34 -10.60
N ASP A 696 46.40 13.73 -9.51
CA ASP A 696 47.73 13.13 -9.42
C ASP A 696 47.93 11.98 -10.42
N ASP A 697 48.98 12.08 -11.26
CA ASP A 697 49.28 11.12 -12.36
C ASP A 697 49.39 9.66 -11.87
N ASP A 698 49.86 9.44 -10.65
CA ASP A 698 50.00 8.10 -10.08
C ASP A 698 48.64 7.47 -9.72
N ALA A 699 47.64 8.26 -9.30
CA ALA A 699 46.29 7.75 -9.04
C ALA A 699 45.56 7.38 -10.36
N VAL A 700 45.82 8.13 -11.44
CA VAL A 700 45.32 7.79 -12.78
C VAL A 700 45.95 6.49 -13.28
N LYS A 701 47.27 6.30 -13.08
CA LYS A 701 47.97 5.03 -13.39
C LYS A 701 47.41 3.83 -12.63
N GLU A 702 47.22 3.92 -11.31
CA GLU A 702 46.65 2.80 -10.54
C GLU A 702 45.25 2.43 -11.05
N LEU A 703 44.43 3.44 -11.36
CA LEU A 703 43.10 3.24 -11.89
C LEU A 703 43.11 2.56 -13.27
N ASP A 704 44.04 2.93 -14.16
CA ASP A 704 44.16 2.32 -15.49
C ASP A 704 44.80 0.93 -15.47
N GLU A 705 45.75 0.65 -14.55
CA GLU A 705 46.18 -0.72 -14.27
C GLU A 705 45.04 -1.59 -13.74
N MET A 706 44.21 -1.06 -12.83
CA MET A 706 43.04 -1.77 -12.33
C MET A 706 42.03 -2.06 -13.44
N LYS A 707 41.69 -1.08 -14.29
CA LYS A 707 40.83 -1.29 -15.47
C LYS A 707 41.39 -2.36 -16.40
N LYS A 708 42.71 -2.33 -16.66
CA LYS A 708 43.36 -3.30 -17.54
C LYS A 708 43.24 -4.73 -17.00
N ARG A 709 43.57 -4.95 -15.72
CA ARG A 709 43.43 -6.27 -15.08
C ARG A 709 41.99 -6.75 -15.03
N LEU A 710 41.02 -5.85 -14.85
CA LEU A 710 39.59 -6.17 -14.87
C LEU A 710 39.18 -6.66 -16.28
N LYS A 711 39.63 -5.97 -17.33
CA LYS A 711 39.37 -6.37 -18.72
C LYS A 711 40.04 -7.70 -19.10
N GLU A 712 41.29 -7.92 -18.69
CA GLU A 712 41.99 -9.20 -18.86
C GLU A 712 41.22 -10.35 -18.17
N MET A 713 40.70 -10.12 -16.96
CA MET A 713 39.80 -11.08 -16.26
C MET A 713 38.47 -11.32 -16.98
N GLU A 714 37.86 -10.30 -17.60
CA GLU A 714 36.60 -10.46 -18.35
C GLU A 714 36.81 -11.23 -19.65
N GLU A 715 37.95 -11.03 -20.33
CA GLU A 715 38.35 -11.79 -21.52
C GLU A 715 38.66 -13.26 -21.18
N GLU A 716 39.38 -13.55 -20.08
CA GLU A 716 39.53 -14.93 -19.56
C GLU A 716 38.17 -15.56 -19.19
N ALA A 717 37.30 -14.84 -18.51
CA ALA A 717 35.98 -15.33 -18.12
C ALA A 717 35.06 -15.58 -19.34
N ALA A 718 35.21 -14.82 -20.43
CA ALA A 718 34.54 -15.07 -21.70
C ALA A 718 35.10 -16.32 -22.39
N ALA A 719 36.42 -16.48 -22.46
CA ALA A 719 37.07 -17.66 -23.04
C ALA A 719 36.72 -18.96 -22.29
N LEU A 720 36.68 -18.90 -20.94
CA LEU A 720 36.23 -20.02 -20.10
C LEU A 720 34.76 -20.40 -20.35
N ARG A 721 33.88 -19.42 -20.57
CA ARG A 721 32.47 -19.67 -20.96
C ARG A 721 32.37 -20.30 -22.34
N GLU A 722 33.19 -19.88 -23.31
CA GLU A 722 33.20 -20.49 -24.64
C GLU A 722 33.75 -21.92 -24.61
N MET A 723 34.80 -22.19 -23.81
CA MET A 723 35.26 -23.55 -23.55
C MET A 723 34.19 -24.42 -22.89
N GLN A 724 33.49 -23.90 -21.86
CA GLN A 724 32.39 -24.63 -21.23
C GLN A 724 31.25 -24.91 -22.22
N ALA A 725 30.88 -23.95 -23.06
CA ALA A 725 29.86 -24.15 -24.10
C ALA A 725 30.29 -25.16 -25.18
N LYS A 726 31.58 -25.20 -25.55
CA LYS A 726 32.13 -26.24 -26.45
C LYS A 726 32.11 -27.62 -25.80
N VAL A 727 32.53 -27.73 -24.54
CA VAL A 727 32.52 -28.99 -23.77
C VAL A 727 31.08 -29.49 -23.54
N GLU A 728 30.12 -28.63 -23.21
CA GLU A 728 28.69 -29.03 -23.16
C GLU A 728 28.17 -29.50 -24.53
N LYS A 729 28.58 -28.84 -25.62
CA LYS A 729 28.18 -29.20 -26.98
C LYS A 729 28.81 -30.51 -27.47
N GLU A 730 30.05 -30.80 -27.09
CA GLU A 730 30.74 -32.05 -27.39
C GLU A 730 30.22 -33.21 -26.54
N MET A 731 30.03 -33.02 -25.21
CA MET A 731 29.36 -34.02 -24.37
C MET A 731 27.92 -34.29 -24.82
N GLY A 732 27.21 -33.26 -25.30
CA GLY A 732 25.87 -33.38 -25.89
C GLY A 732 25.82 -34.11 -27.23
N ALA A 733 26.96 -34.31 -27.91
CA ALA A 733 27.04 -34.97 -29.21
C ALA A 733 27.30 -36.50 -29.12
N VAL A 734 27.49 -37.04 -27.91
CA VAL A 734 27.82 -38.47 -27.68
C VAL A 734 26.56 -39.35 -27.42
N GLN A 735 25.35 -38.79 -27.57
CA GLN A 735 24.10 -39.55 -27.46
C GLN A 735 23.36 -39.58 -28.80
N ASP A 736 23.20 -40.79 -29.36
CA ASP A 736 22.54 -41.01 -30.65
C ASP A 736 21.13 -40.41 -30.69
N PRO A 737 20.73 -39.67 -31.75
CA PRO A 737 19.44 -39.00 -31.82
C PRO A 737 18.24 -39.96 -31.79
N ALA A 738 18.44 -41.23 -32.14
CA ALA A 738 17.43 -42.28 -31.98
C ALA A 738 17.08 -42.55 -30.49
N SER A 739 18.07 -42.44 -29.58
CA SER A 739 17.86 -42.67 -28.14
C SER A 739 17.08 -41.53 -27.47
N ALA A 740 17.31 -40.29 -27.90
CA ALA A 740 16.63 -39.12 -27.37
C ALA A 740 15.12 -39.18 -27.61
N ALA A 741 14.68 -39.55 -28.82
CA ALA A 741 13.28 -39.73 -29.16
C ALA A 741 12.61 -40.82 -28.30
N ALA A 742 13.26 -41.98 -28.14
CA ALA A 742 12.77 -43.05 -27.27
C ALA A 742 12.64 -42.60 -25.80
N SER A 743 13.60 -41.81 -25.29
CA SER A 743 13.56 -41.27 -23.92
C SER A 743 12.41 -40.29 -23.67
N HIS A 744 11.95 -39.58 -24.71
CA HIS A 744 10.81 -38.68 -24.63
C HIS A 744 9.48 -39.45 -24.66
N ALA A 745 9.32 -40.40 -25.59
CA ALA A 745 8.12 -41.24 -25.65
C ALA A 745 7.90 -42.02 -24.33
N ASN A 746 8.95 -42.63 -23.79
CA ASN A 746 8.87 -43.38 -22.53
C ASN A 746 8.55 -42.48 -21.31
N ARG A 747 8.96 -41.20 -21.35
CA ARG A 747 8.55 -40.20 -20.34
C ARG A 747 7.08 -39.80 -20.45
N GLU A 748 6.55 -39.63 -21.65
CA GLU A 748 5.12 -39.35 -21.84
C GLU A 748 4.25 -40.55 -21.42
N GLU A 749 4.69 -41.77 -21.71
CA GLU A 749 4.04 -43.01 -21.26
C GLU A 749 4.06 -43.15 -19.72
N THR A 750 5.20 -42.88 -19.07
CA THR A 750 5.32 -42.83 -17.59
C THR A 750 4.42 -41.75 -16.99
N ASP A 751 4.36 -40.55 -17.57
CA ASP A 751 3.55 -39.45 -17.04
C ASP A 751 2.04 -39.73 -17.21
N MET A 752 1.61 -40.42 -18.26
CA MET A 752 0.24 -40.92 -18.42
C MET A 752 -0.14 -42.00 -17.40
N ARG A 753 0.82 -42.80 -16.92
CA ARG A 753 0.63 -43.79 -15.84
C ARG A 753 0.85 -43.23 -14.43
N SER A 754 1.13 -41.94 -14.28
CA SER A 754 1.52 -41.32 -13.01
C SER A 754 0.41 -40.47 -12.36
N VAL A 755 0.17 -40.74 -11.08
CA VAL A 755 -0.70 -39.96 -10.18
C VAL A 755 0.13 -39.07 -9.26
N PHE A 756 -0.32 -37.84 -9.03
CA PHE A 756 0.22 -36.93 -8.03
C PHE A 756 -0.59 -37.00 -6.72
N VAL A 757 0.11 -37.17 -5.60
CA VAL A 757 -0.43 -37.25 -4.24
C VAL A 757 0.16 -36.10 -3.41
N GLY A 758 -0.71 -35.29 -2.81
CA GLY A 758 -0.32 -34.19 -1.92
C GLY A 758 -0.80 -34.40 -0.50
N ASN A 759 -0.15 -33.71 0.45
CA ASN A 759 -0.31 -33.90 1.90
C ASN A 759 -0.02 -35.34 2.35
N VAL A 760 1.06 -35.92 1.80
CA VAL A 760 1.68 -37.13 2.37
C VAL A 760 2.34 -36.73 3.70
N ASP A 761 2.21 -37.56 4.75
CA ASP A 761 2.85 -37.25 6.03
C ASP A 761 4.39 -37.37 5.91
N TYR A 762 5.12 -36.53 6.63
CA TYR A 762 6.58 -36.48 6.63
C TYR A 762 7.23 -37.74 7.24
N ALA A 763 6.45 -38.55 7.96
CA ALA A 763 6.88 -39.84 8.50
C ALA A 763 6.53 -41.05 7.60
N CYS A 764 5.73 -40.87 6.55
CA CYS A 764 5.18 -41.97 5.75
C CYS A 764 6.21 -42.57 4.78
N THR A 765 6.26 -43.90 4.67
CA THR A 765 7.25 -44.62 3.85
C THR A 765 6.73 -44.92 2.43
N PRO A 766 7.62 -45.15 1.44
CA PRO A 766 7.19 -45.52 0.09
C PRO A 766 6.34 -46.79 0.03
N GLU A 767 6.58 -47.74 0.94
CA GLU A 767 5.90 -49.03 1.03
C GLU A 767 4.45 -48.87 1.53
N GLU A 768 4.22 -47.99 2.51
CA GLU A 768 2.87 -47.65 3.00
C GLU A 768 2.02 -47.02 1.89
N VAL A 769 2.62 -46.08 1.13
CA VAL A 769 1.98 -45.46 -0.03
C VAL A 769 1.70 -46.51 -1.12
N GLN A 770 2.65 -47.42 -1.39
CA GLN A 770 2.44 -48.51 -2.35
C GLN A 770 1.29 -49.41 -1.93
N GLN A 771 1.23 -49.82 -0.66
CA GLN A 771 0.16 -50.67 -0.11
C GLN A 771 -1.21 -50.00 -0.21
N HIS A 772 -1.31 -48.68 0.04
CA HIS A 772 -2.57 -47.95 -0.13
C HIS A 772 -3.11 -48.04 -1.56
N PHE A 773 -2.23 -47.89 -2.55
CA PHE A 773 -2.60 -47.85 -3.98
C PHE A 773 -2.69 -49.23 -4.67
N GLN A 774 -2.28 -50.33 -4.03
CA GLN A 774 -2.49 -51.70 -4.55
C GLN A 774 -3.97 -51.99 -4.90
N SER A 775 -4.92 -51.41 -4.16
CA SER A 775 -6.37 -51.53 -4.43
C SER A 775 -6.87 -50.73 -5.65
N CYS A 776 -6.04 -49.83 -6.19
CA CYS A 776 -6.35 -49.02 -7.37
C CYS A 776 -5.79 -49.61 -8.66
N GLY A 777 -4.69 -50.37 -8.58
CA GLY A 777 -4.04 -51.09 -9.67
C GLY A 777 -2.62 -51.52 -9.28
N THR A 778 -1.96 -52.29 -10.14
CA THR A 778 -0.57 -52.71 -9.91
C THR A 778 0.37 -51.50 -9.92
N VAL A 779 0.99 -51.18 -8.79
CA VAL A 779 1.92 -50.04 -8.66
C VAL A 779 3.32 -50.46 -9.16
N ASN A 780 3.81 -49.75 -10.17
CA ASN A 780 5.18 -49.89 -10.70
C ASN A 780 6.21 -49.25 -9.76
N ARG A 781 5.95 -48.01 -9.31
CA ARG A 781 6.90 -47.23 -8.51
C ARG A 781 6.22 -46.16 -7.66
N VAL A 782 6.75 -45.94 -6.46
CA VAL A 782 6.47 -44.75 -5.63
C VAL A 782 7.70 -43.85 -5.59
N THR A 783 7.52 -42.53 -5.66
CA THR A 783 8.59 -41.54 -5.50
C THR A 783 8.13 -40.38 -4.62
N ILE A 784 8.61 -40.33 -3.37
CA ILE A 784 8.37 -39.21 -2.44
C ILE A 784 9.32 -38.05 -2.80
N LEU A 785 8.79 -36.83 -2.92
CA LEU A 785 9.60 -35.64 -3.20
C LEU A 785 10.32 -35.14 -1.94
N THR A 786 11.65 -35.06 -2.01
CA THR A 786 12.50 -34.50 -0.96
C THR A 786 13.02 -33.10 -1.30
N ASP A 787 13.65 -32.45 -0.33
CA ASP A 787 14.42 -31.21 -0.49
C ASP A 787 15.92 -31.46 -0.74
N LYS A 788 16.71 -30.39 -0.82
CA LYS A 788 18.17 -30.48 -1.07
C LYS A 788 18.96 -31.09 0.10
N PHE A 789 18.31 -31.34 1.24
CA PHE A 789 18.88 -31.92 2.45
C PHE A 789 18.24 -33.28 2.78
N GLY A 790 17.49 -33.86 1.83
CA GLY A 790 16.88 -35.19 1.94
C GLY A 790 15.55 -35.23 2.72
N GLN A 791 15.03 -34.10 3.20
CA GLN A 791 13.78 -34.08 3.97
C GLN A 791 12.57 -34.18 3.03
N PRO A 792 11.55 -35.01 3.31
CA PRO A 792 10.33 -35.09 2.51
C PRO A 792 9.58 -33.75 2.49
N LYS A 793 8.86 -33.46 1.40
CA LYS A 793 8.11 -32.21 1.20
C LYS A 793 6.59 -32.34 1.37
N GLY A 794 6.10 -33.54 1.72
CA GLY A 794 4.67 -33.84 1.82
C GLY A 794 3.97 -34.09 0.47
N PHE A 795 4.73 -34.49 -0.56
CA PHE A 795 4.24 -34.82 -1.90
C PHE A 795 4.87 -36.12 -2.40
N ALA A 796 4.11 -36.93 -3.12
CA ALA A 796 4.60 -38.13 -3.79
C ALA A 796 4.00 -38.30 -5.20
N TYR A 797 4.70 -39.05 -6.03
CA TYR A 797 4.18 -39.62 -7.26
C TYR A 797 4.01 -41.14 -7.11
N VAL A 798 2.91 -41.67 -7.65
CA VAL A 798 2.64 -43.10 -7.74
C VAL A 798 2.44 -43.44 -9.21
N GLU A 799 3.29 -44.31 -9.72
CA GLU A 799 3.30 -44.80 -11.09
C GLU A 799 2.68 -46.20 -11.12
N PHE A 800 1.68 -46.40 -11.97
CA PHE A 800 1.01 -47.70 -12.15
C PHE A 800 1.56 -48.43 -13.38
N VAL A 801 1.36 -49.75 -13.44
CA VAL A 801 1.64 -50.55 -14.65
C VAL A 801 0.57 -50.30 -15.73
N GLU A 802 -0.66 -50.03 -15.30
CA GLU A 802 -1.84 -49.84 -16.16
C GLU A 802 -2.31 -48.37 -16.13
N THR A 803 -2.67 -47.83 -17.29
CA THR A 803 -3.17 -46.44 -17.42
C THR A 803 -4.56 -46.23 -16.82
N GLU A 804 -5.39 -47.27 -16.76
CA GLU A 804 -6.78 -47.17 -16.26
C GLU A 804 -6.87 -46.91 -14.74
N ALA A 805 -5.83 -47.30 -13.99
CA ALA A 805 -5.71 -47.07 -12.54
C ALA A 805 -5.64 -45.57 -12.16
N VAL A 806 -5.32 -44.69 -13.11
CA VAL A 806 -5.11 -43.24 -12.91
C VAL A 806 -6.45 -42.46 -12.75
N LEU A 807 -7.60 -43.11 -12.99
CA LEU A 807 -8.93 -42.51 -12.85
C LEU A 807 -9.28 -42.16 -11.37
N PRO A 808 -9.96 -41.02 -11.10
CA PRO A 808 -10.16 -40.52 -9.75
C PRO A 808 -11.29 -41.22 -8.98
N LYS A 809 -10.92 -42.14 -8.07
CA LYS A 809 -11.81 -42.72 -7.04
C LYS A 809 -11.75 -41.87 -5.76
N ARG A 810 -12.80 -41.93 -4.92
CA ARG A 810 -12.78 -41.30 -3.58
C ARG A 810 -12.03 -42.20 -2.60
N THR A 811 -11.16 -41.61 -1.77
CA THR A 811 -10.47 -42.29 -0.67
C THR A 811 -11.12 -41.96 0.68
N ASN A 812 -11.10 -42.91 1.62
CA ASN A 812 -11.71 -42.78 2.95
C ASN A 812 -10.67 -42.61 4.08
N VAL A 813 -9.41 -42.25 3.76
CA VAL A 813 -8.34 -42.05 4.75
C VAL A 813 -8.41 -40.63 5.34
N PRO A 814 -8.46 -40.45 6.67
CA PRO A 814 -8.38 -39.13 7.29
C PRO A 814 -7.09 -38.41 6.90
N GLY A 815 -7.20 -37.18 6.37
CA GLY A 815 -6.06 -36.31 6.02
C GLY A 815 -5.81 -36.16 4.52
N MET A 816 -5.93 -37.23 3.72
CA MET A 816 -5.72 -37.17 2.26
C MET A 816 -6.98 -36.71 1.51
N LYS A 817 -6.83 -35.73 0.60
CA LYS A 817 -7.91 -35.23 -0.27
C LYS A 817 -7.51 -35.31 -1.74
N GLN A 818 -8.26 -36.12 -2.52
CA GLN A 818 -8.25 -36.22 -3.98
C GLN A 818 -6.87 -36.19 -4.67
N TYR A 819 -6.36 -37.37 -5.02
CA TYR A 819 -5.26 -37.49 -5.98
C TYR A 819 -5.67 -37.00 -7.37
N ARG A 820 -4.69 -36.63 -8.22
CA ARG A 820 -4.94 -36.12 -9.58
C ARG A 820 -3.98 -36.73 -10.61
N PRO A 821 -4.41 -36.94 -11.87
CA PRO A 821 -3.51 -37.30 -12.96
C PRO A 821 -2.43 -36.24 -13.18
N ARG A 822 -1.21 -36.69 -13.49
CA ARG A 822 -0.09 -35.80 -13.81
C ARG A 822 -0.33 -35.13 -15.17
N ARG A 823 -0.32 -33.79 -15.22
CA ARG A 823 -0.47 -33.03 -16.47
C ARG A 823 0.89 -32.73 -17.09
N PHE A 824 1.13 -33.26 -18.29
CA PHE A 824 2.21 -32.84 -19.16
C PHE A 824 2.09 -31.35 -19.50
N ASN A 825 3.22 -30.64 -19.60
CA ASN A 825 3.28 -29.21 -19.91
C ASN A 825 4.35 -28.95 -20.99
N PRO A 826 3.98 -28.85 -22.28
CA PRO A 826 4.92 -28.82 -23.40
C PRO A 826 5.96 -27.69 -23.39
N TYR A 827 5.76 -26.63 -22.59
CA TYR A 827 6.60 -25.43 -22.61
C TYR A 827 7.59 -25.32 -21.45
N MET A 828 7.79 -26.37 -20.65
CA MET A 828 8.79 -26.35 -19.57
C MET A 828 10.25 -26.53 -20.05
N GLY A 829 10.50 -26.44 -21.37
CA GLY A 829 11.82 -26.50 -22.01
C GLY A 829 12.53 -25.17 -22.25
N TYR A 830 11.84 -24.01 -22.19
CA TYR A 830 12.44 -22.69 -22.40
C TYR A 830 12.04 -21.68 -21.32
N ARG A 831 12.64 -21.82 -20.12
CA ARG A 831 12.79 -20.71 -19.18
C ARG A 831 14.23 -20.22 -19.19
N ILE A 832 14.48 -19.20 -20.01
CA ILE A 832 15.67 -18.34 -19.86
C ILE A 832 15.70 -17.87 -18.41
N ARG A 833 16.78 -18.18 -17.69
CA ARG A 833 16.96 -17.68 -16.32
C ARG A 833 17.18 -16.17 -16.42
N ARG A 834 16.26 -15.36 -15.87
CA ARG A 834 16.59 -13.98 -15.54
C ARG A 834 17.84 -13.99 -14.63
N PRO A 835 18.86 -13.16 -14.89
CA PRO A 835 20.04 -13.13 -14.06
C PRO A 835 19.67 -12.79 -12.61
N TYR A 836 20.19 -13.57 -11.67
CA TYR A 836 20.03 -13.31 -10.25
C TYR A 836 21.07 -12.25 -9.86
N VAL A 837 20.64 -11.00 -9.71
CA VAL A 837 21.50 -9.91 -9.21
C VAL A 837 21.73 -10.12 -7.71
N PRO A 838 22.98 -10.35 -7.26
CA PRO A 838 23.26 -10.50 -5.84
C PRO A 838 23.31 -9.13 -5.15
N PRO A 839 22.60 -8.91 -4.02
CA PRO A 839 22.87 -7.75 -3.19
C PRO A 839 24.25 -7.90 -2.55
N TYR A 840 25.18 -7.02 -2.91
CA TYR A 840 26.53 -7.00 -2.34
C TYR A 840 26.46 -6.69 -0.83
N ILE A 841 27.20 -7.48 -0.04
CA ILE A 841 27.43 -7.20 1.39
C ILE A 841 28.92 -6.94 1.56
N TYR A 842 29.26 -5.74 2.04
CA TYR A 842 30.46 -5.53 2.83
C TYR A 842 30.23 -4.48 3.92
N SER A 843 30.22 -4.95 5.16
CA SER A 843 30.67 -4.18 6.32
C SER A 843 31.65 -5.11 7.07
N PRO A 844 32.89 -4.68 7.35
CA PRO A 844 33.92 -5.58 7.85
C PRO A 844 33.84 -5.80 9.38
N TYR A 845 34.50 -6.89 9.82
CA TYR A 845 34.76 -7.30 11.21
C TYR A 845 33.58 -7.85 12.05
N GLY A 846 33.78 -9.04 12.62
CA GLY A 846 32.88 -9.69 13.59
C GLY A 846 32.75 -11.21 13.37
N LYS A 847 33.47 -12.05 14.14
CA LYS A 847 33.41 -13.52 14.05
C LYS A 847 32.83 -14.16 15.33
N VAL A 848 32.18 -15.33 15.17
CA VAL A 848 31.87 -16.37 16.21
C VAL A 848 30.77 -15.99 17.25
N PRO A 849 29.98 -16.93 17.83
CA PRO A 849 29.63 -18.33 17.47
C PRO A 849 28.15 -18.56 17.09
N ARG A 850 27.83 -19.76 16.58
CA ARG A 850 26.46 -20.32 16.58
C ARG A 850 26.10 -20.86 17.97
N PHE A 851 24.88 -20.62 18.45
CA PHE A 851 24.30 -21.35 19.59
C PHE A 851 23.26 -22.38 19.14
N ARG A 852 23.34 -23.60 19.69
CA ARG A 852 22.28 -24.62 19.61
C ARG A 852 21.10 -24.21 20.49
N ARG A 853 19.88 -24.61 20.13
CA ARG A 853 18.80 -24.89 21.11
C ARG A 853 18.49 -26.40 21.08
N PRO A 854 18.22 -27.02 22.25
CA PRO A 854 17.96 -28.46 22.33
C PRO A 854 16.51 -28.80 21.94
N THR A 855 16.32 -30.02 21.46
CA THR A 855 15.01 -30.68 21.35
C THR A 855 14.47 -31.06 22.73
N ARG A 856 13.15 -30.93 22.92
CA ARG A 856 12.39 -31.70 23.93
C ARG A 856 10.94 -31.88 23.50
N TYR A 857 10.62 -33.09 23.04
CA TYR A 857 9.26 -33.63 23.02
C TYR A 857 8.96 -34.28 24.39
N MET A 858 7.71 -34.22 24.81
CA MET A 858 6.98 -35.13 25.73
C MET A 858 5.50 -34.64 25.74
N PRO A 859 4.49 -35.47 26.08
CA PRO A 859 3.51 -35.83 25.06
C PRO A 859 2.05 -35.50 25.44
N TYR A 860 1.12 -35.97 24.60
CA TYR A 860 -0.32 -35.89 24.80
C TYR A 860 -0.78 -36.49 26.15
N TYR A 861 -1.74 -35.78 26.75
CA TYR A 861 -3.04 -36.34 27.15
C TYR A 861 -4.13 -35.41 26.60
#